data_AF-A0A5C6FSK5-F1
#
_entry.id   AF-A0A5C6FSK5-F1
#
_cell.length_a   1.000
_cell.length_b   1.000
_cell.length_c   1.000
_cell.angle_alpha   90.00
_cell.angle_beta   90.00
_cell.angle_gamma   90.00
#
_symmetry.space_group_name_H-M   'P 1'
#
loop_
_entity.id
_entity.type
_entity.pdbx_description
1 polymer ?
#
loop_
_entity_poly.entity_id
_entity_poly.type
_entity_poly.pdbx_seq_one_letter_code
_entity_poly.pdbx_strand_id
1 'polypeptide(L)'
;MTTSKLTVTDDFPPVDYDTWRQQVESDLKGAPFDRKLVSHTYEGIDIQPVYSSKDQLDGTDPLGVPGAVPFTRGAHPMGPIMCGVDQRQEHTHPDLEAANQAILGDLEGGVTSLTLRLDKATRAGVSVEQAEDLAGVDGLMAYRVEDLDELLEKVHLELIEIGIDAGASYLPAAATLAALWNKRGVPGEAARASFGADPLATLAADGRLPMSMGQAYRQMAELVRWTKANYPKSTAICVNTAVYHNAGATAAQDIAFALATAVDYLRGLESEDVAIDDAVSQMLFRFSIGTHHFLAIAKLRAARSLWSRVLQACGAAPRGMRIHTRTSDRVMTQRDPYVNMLRNTVASFAGIVGGAEIVTSVPFDEASGLPNAFSRRIARNTVLILQEESHMHRVLDASGGSWFMDDLTTELCEKAWEIFQGIEKAGGMAAALQSGAIAEQIDAAYAPRAKDIAKRREGITGVSEFPNLTEEPVKHSPPDMDALLAGAKKRVAATAPTADAIDGDDRLAQCVAAAEQGATIAALAQRLGLQQESTDAKVIEPHAFAQPFEELRDASDAWMEKHGNRPRVFLANMGPVAHHTARATYAKNFFEAGGFEAVTNEGFADADAATAAFKESGANVAVICSSDKLYPDMVPPVAGGLKAAGAKTVVLAGHPGDNEAAWRQAGVDRFIFIKCDVLATLRELLREEEVLS
;
A
#
# COMPACT_ATOMS: atom_id res chain seq x y z
N MET A 1 -2.39 17.09 -48.63
CA MET A 1 -2.50 15.81 -47.93
C MET A 1 -3.34 14.90 -48.81
N THR A 2 -2.72 13.90 -49.43
CA THR A 2 -3.43 12.89 -50.22
C THR A 2 -4.34 12.09 -49.29
N THR A 3 -5.64 12.16 -49.54
CA THR A 3 -6.69 11.36 -48.91
C THR A 3 -6.66 9.93 -49.44
N SER A 4 -5.53 9.23 -49.31
CA SER A 4 -5.53 7.77 -49.49
C SER A 4 -6.24 7.18 -48.28
N LYS A 5 -7.35 6.49 -48.52
CA LYS A 5 -8.13 5.84 -47.48
C LYS A 5 -7.30 4.68 -46.97
N LEU A 6 -6.75 4.80 -45.76
CA LEU A 6 -5.98 3.73 -45.12
C LEU A 6 -6.84 2.47 -45.03
N THR A 7 -6.31 1.38 -45.56
CA THR A 7 -6.86 0.04 -45.49
C THR A 7 -5.98 -0.75 -44.53
N VAL A 8 -6.48 -0.98 -43.29
CA VAL A 8 -5.68 -1.59 -42.20
C VAL A 8 -4.98 -2.88 -42.63
N THR A 9 -5.64 -3.73 -43.39
CA THR A 9 -5.08 -5.00 -43.87
C THR A 9 -3.98 -4.84 -44.92
N ASP A 10 -4.10 -3.88 -45.84
CA ASP A 10 -3.17 -3.72 -46.96
C ASP A 10 -1.99 -2.80 -46.60
N ASP A 11 -2.23 -1.80 -45.74
CA ASP A 11 -1.22 -0.83 -45.31
C ASP A 11 -0.42 -1.29 -44.08
N PHE A 12 -0.93 -2.28 -43.32
CA PHE A 12 -0.27 -2.88 -42.16
C PHE A 12 -0.30 -4.41 -42.22
N PRO A 13 0.46 -5.03 -43.15
CA PRO A 13 0.55 -6.48 -43.22
C PRO A 13 1.04 -7.04 -41.89
N PRO A 14 0.56 -8.23 -41.47
CA PRO A 14 0.99 -8.84 -40.22
C PRO A 14 2.48 -9.12 -40.25
N VAL A 15 3.18 -8.71 -39.19
CA VAL A 15 4.61 -8.98 -38.98
C VAL A 15 4.72 -10.12 -37.97
N ASP A 16 5.41 -11.19 -38.34
CA ASP A 16 5.67 -12.29 -37.41
C ASP A 16 6.73 -11.93 -36.36
N TYR A 17 6.76 -12.72 -35.28
CA TYR A 17 7.67 -12.48 -34.16
C TYR A 17 9.14 -12.52 -34.59
N ASP A 18 9.51 -13.42 -35.50
CA ASP A 18 10.90 -13.61 -35.91
C ASP A 18 11.41 -12.40 -36.71
N THR A 19 10.58 -11.85 -37.60
CA THR A 19 10.88 -10.62 -38.34
C THR A 19 11.04 -9.44 -37.40
N TRP A 20 10.13 -9.29 -36.44
CA TRP A 20 10.23 -8.27 -35.40
C TRP A 20 11.53 -8.45 -34.57
N ARG A 21 11.84 -9.69 -34.18
CA ARG A 21 13.02 -10.03 -33.37
C ARG A 21 14.32 -9.66 -34.09
N GLN A 22 14.43 -9.97 -35.38
CA GLN A 22 15.60 -9.62 -36.20
C GLN A 22 15.82 -8.11 -36.28
N GLN A 23 14.74 -7.34 -36.47
CA GLN A 23 14.82 -5.88 -36.50
C GLN A 23 15.30 -5.32 -35.15
N VAL A 24 14.76 -5.83 -34.05
CA VAL A 24 15.18 -5.43 -32.70
C VAL A 24 16.64 -5.77 -32.43
N GLU A 25 17.11 -6.95 -32.82
CA GLU A 25 18.52 -7.33 -32.66
C GLU A 25 19.46 -6.44 -33.47
N SER A 26 19.06 -6.03 -34.67
CA SER A 26 19.75 -5.02 -35.46
C SER A 26 19.81 -3.68 -34.73
N ASP A 27 18.68 -3.20 -34.19
CA ASP A 27 18.59 -1.92 -33.49
C ASP A 27 19.36 -1.89 -32.16
N LEU A 28 19.52 -3.05 -31.51
CA LEU A 28 20.33 -3.22 -30.31
C LEU A 28 21.85 -3.16 -30.57
N LYS A 29 22.30 -3.17 -31.83
CA LYS A 29 23.71 -3.00 -32.24
C LYS A 29 24.68 -3.92 -31.46
N GLY A 30 24.28 -5.19 -31.29
CA GLY A 30 25.08 -6.20 -30.60
C GLY A 30 24.88 -6.28 -29.07
N ALA A 31 24.03 -5.45 -28.48
CA ALA A 31 23.62 -5.63 -27.08
C ALA A 31 22.70 -6.87 -26.94
N PRO A 32 22.90 -7.74 -25.94
CA PRO A 32 22.05 -8.92 -25.76
C PRO A 32 20.60 -8.53 -25.49
N PHE A 33 19.66 -9.10 -26.24
CA PHE A 33 18.22 -8.83 -26.13
C PHE A 33 17.71 -9.05 -24.72
N ASP A 34 17.95 -10.24 -24.15
CA ASP A 34 17.34 -10.62 -22.87
C ASP A 34 17.77 -9.67 -21.75
N ARG A 35 19.04 -9.25 -21.76
CA ARG A 35 19.57 -8.29 -20.78
C ARG A 35 19.01 -6.88 -20.94
N LYS A 36 18.53 -6.51 -22.12
CA LYS A 36 18.13 -5.13 -22.46
C LYS A 36 16.63 -4.90 -22.49
N LEU A 37 15.86 -5.91 -22.89
CA LEU A 37 14.44 -5.75 -23.19
C LEU A 37 13.52 -6.64 -22.34
N VAL A 38 14.03 -7.74 -21.79
CA VAL A 38 13.24 -8.56 -20.85
C VAL A 38 13.27 -7.89 -19.48
N SER A 39 12.09 -7.72 -18.90
CA SER A 39 11.93 -7.14 -17.56
C SER A 39 11.68 -8.25 -16.56
N HIS A 40 12.49 -8.33 -15.51
CA HIS A 40 12.37 -9.35 -14.47
C HIS A 40 11.62 -8.78 -13.28
N THR A 41 10.53 -9.43 -12.87
CA THR A 41 9.79 -9.04 -11.66
C THR A 41 10.41 -9.64 -10.40
N TYR A 42 9.97 -9.17 -9.23
CA TYR A 42 10.46 -9.68 -7.94
C TYR A 42 9.90 -11.07 -7.60
N GLU A 43 8.80 -11.47 -8.23
CA GLU A 43 8.22 -12.82 -8.20
C GLU A 43 9.05 -13.85 -8.99
N GLY A 44 10.03 -13.39 -9.77
CA GLY A 44 10.79 -14.23 -10.69
C GLY A 44 10.03 -14.57 -11.97
N ILE A 45 9.22 -13.63 -12.47
CA ILE A 45 8.51 -13.69 -13.75
C ILE A 45 9.26 -12.83 -14.78
N ASP A 46 9.41 -13.35 -16.00
CA ASP A 46 10.11 -12.69 -17.10
C ASP A 46 9.09 -12.06 -18.07
N ILE A 47 8.93 -10.74 -17.97
CA ILE A 47 8.04 -9.99 -18.86
C ILE A 47 8.74 -9.74 -20.19
N GLN A 48 8.19 -10.34 -21.25
CA GLN A 48 8.65 -10.12 -22.61
C GLN A 48 8.26 -8.72 -23.10
N PRO A 49 9.11 -8.06 -23.91
CA PRO A 49 8.80 -6.74 -24.46
C PRO A 49 7.63 -6.73 -25.46
N VAL A 50 7.33 -7.89 -26.08
CA VAL A 50 6.22 -8.07 -27.02
C VAL A 50 5.64 -9.47 -26.84
N TYR A 51 4.32 -9.52 -26.73
CA TYR A 51 3.51 -10.73 -26.77
C TYR A 51 2.67 -10.76 -28.05
N SER A 52 2.47 -11.94 -28.62
CA SER A 52 1.83 -12.16 -29.92
C SER A 52 0.93 -13.40 -29.89
N SER A 53 0.32 -13.76 -31.03
CA SER A 53 -0.52 -14.96 -31.14
C SER A 53 0.20 -16.27 -30.81
N LYS A 54 1.54 -16.29 -30.82
CA LYS A 54 2.34 -17.43 -30.38
C LYS A 54 2.22 -17.70 -28.87
N ASP A 55 1.88 -16.67 -28.10
CA ASP A 55 1.78 -16.68 -26.63
C ASP A 55 0.31 -16.89 -26.20
N GLN A 56 -0.56 -17.26 -27.14
CA GLN A 56 -1.93 -17.61 -26.84
C GLN A 56 -1.96 -18.88 -25.98
N LEU A 57 -2.70 -18.83 -24.88
CA LEU A 57 -2.91 -19.98 -24.01
C LEU A 57 -3.63 -21.12 -24.76
N ASP A 58 -3.19 -22.35 -24.50
CA ASP A 58 -3.77 -23.55 -25.11
C ASP A 58 -5.24 -23.76 -24.68
N GLY A 59 -6.05 -24.25 -25.62
CA GLY A 59 -7.46 -24.59 -25.39
C GLY A 59 -8.46 -23.50 -25.79
N THR A 60 -9.76 -23.84 -25.74
CA THR A 60 -10.84 -22.92 -26.10
C THR A 60 -11.25 -22.12 -24.86
N ASP A 61 -10.90 -20.83 -24.81
CA ASP A 61 -11.19 -19.89 -23.71
C ASP A 61 -10.77 -20.41 -22.30
N PRO A 62 -9.47 -20.66 -22.07
CA PRO A 62 -8.98 -21.28 -20.83
C PRO A 62 -9.23 -20.43 -19.57
N LEU A 63 -9.51 -19.14 -19.73
CA LEU A 63 -9.82 -18.22 -18.62
C LEU A 63 -11.32 -18.02 -18.40
N GLY A 64 -12.16 -18.60 -19.27
CA GLY A 64 -13.62 -18.57 -19.20
C GLY A 64 -14.24 -17.18 -19.34
N VAL A 65 -15.52 -17.10 -18.96
CA VAL A 65 -16.35 -15.89 -19.02
C VAL A 65 -16.66 -15.35 -17.63
N PRO A 66 -16.96 -14.04 -17.46
CA PRO A 66 -17.36 -13.47 -16.18
C PRO A 66 -18.53 -14.23 -15.53
N GLY A 67 -18.42 -14.50 -14.23
CA GLY A 67 -19.46 -15.18 -13.45
C GLY A 67 -19.53 -16.70 -13.61
N ALA A 68 -18.57 -17.31 -14.32
CA ALA A 68 -18.44 -18.77 -14.43
C ALA A 68 -17.02 -19.21 -14.05
N VAL A 69 -16.87 -20.46 -13.60
CA VAL A 69 -15.56 -21.09 -13.31
C VAL A 69 -14.63 -20.93 -14.53
N PRO A 70 -13.36 -20.49 -14.35
CA PRO A 70 -12.63 -20.27 -13.09
C PRO A 70 -12.78 -18.87 -12.46
N PHE A 71 -13.73 -18.05 -12.91
CA PHE A 71 -14.01 -16.68 -12.42
C PHE A 71 -12.86 -15.68 -12.64
N THR A 72 -11.85 -16.02 -13.44
CA THR A 72 -10.71 -15.13 -13.77
C THR A 72 -11.19 -13.76 -14.24
N ARG A 73 -12.18 -13.75 -15.14
CA ARG A 73 -12.75 -12.54 -15.75
C ARG A 73 -13.78 -11.80 -14.88
N GLY A 74 -14.07 -12.29 -13.67
CA GLY A 74 -14.98 -11.63 -12.72
C GLY A 74 -15.87 -12.62 -11.97
N ALA A 75 -16.23 -12.27 -10.73
CA ALA A 75 -17.02 -13.12 -9.85
C ALA A 75 -18.51 -13.21 -10.25
N HIS A 76 -19.03 -12.18 -10.92
CA HIS A 76 -20.44 -12.06 -11.27
C HIS A 76 -20.63 -11.83 -12.78
N PRO A 77 -21.68 -12.38 -13.42
CA PRO A 77 -21.88 -12.22 -14.87
C PRO A 77 -22.02 -10.77 -15.34
N MET A 78 -22.65 -9.91 -14.55
CA MET A 78 -22.85 -8.48 -14.87
C MET A 78 -21.88 -7.55 -14.14
N GLY A 79 -21.19 -8.03 -13.11
CA GLY A 79 -20.27 -7.25 -12.27
C GLY A 79 -20.78 -5.81 -11.97
N PRO A 80 -19.90 -4.79 -12.05
CA PRO A 80 -20.27 -3.39 -11.83
C PRO A 80 -20.86 -2.67 -13.05
N ILE A 81 -21.16 -3.34 -14.19
CA ILE A 81 -21.56 -2.67 -15.44
C ILE A 81 -22.72 -1.68 -15.25
N MET A 82 -23.72 -2.06 -14.45
CA MET A 82 -24.97 -1.31 -14.34
C MET A 82 -24.93 -0.19 -13.30
N CYS A 83 -24.24 -0.43 -12.18
CA CYS A 83 -24.31 0.42 -10.99
C CYS A 83 -22.97 1.07 -10.63
N GLY A 84 -21.90 0.77 -11.36
CA GLY A 84 -20.55 1.14 -10.98
C GLY A 84 -19.99 0.24 -9.88
N VAL A 85 -18.79 0.60 -9.40
CA VAL A 85 -18.17 -0.05 -8.25
C VAL A 85 -18.74 0.51 -6.94
N ASP A 86 -18.70 -0.29 -5.87
CA ASP A 86 -18.92 0.23 -4.52
C ASP A 86 -17.70 1.07 -4.12
N GLN A 87 -17.86 2.38 -4.16
CA GLN A 87 -16.87 3.31 -3.66
C GLN A 87 -16.96 3.37 -2.12
N ARG A 88 -15.99 2.76 -1.46
CA ARG A 88 -15.94 2.67 0.01
C ARG A 88 -14.88 3.59 0.57
N GLN A 89 -15.26 4.67 1.26
CA GLN A 89 -14.30 5.55 1.92
C GLN A 89 -14.01 5.14 3.37
N GLU A 90 -12.73 5.23 3.74
CA GLU A 90 -12.24 4.90 5.08
C GLU A 90 -12.20 6.16 5.96
N HIS A 91 -12.64 6.01 7.22
CA HIS A 91 -12.68 7.08 8.21
C HIS A 91 -11.92 6.65 9.47
N THR A 92 -10.97 7.49 9.87
CA THR A 92 -9.98 7.23 10.94
C THR A 92 -9.82 8.39 11.92
N HIS A 93 -10.55 9.50 11.71
CA HIS A 93 -10.36 10.71 12.51
C HIS A 93 -10.81 10.46 13.96
N PRO A 94 -9.98 10.72 14.99
CA PRO A 94 -10.31 10.35 16.37
C PRO A 94 -11.46 11.18 16.97
N ASP A 95 -11.62 12.43 16.54
CA ASP A 95 -12.80 13.26 16.85
C ASP A 95 -14.03 12.79 16.06
N LEU A 96 -15.08 12.38 16.78
CA LEU A 96 -16.31 11.87 16.23
C LEU A 96 -17.12 12.93 15.48
N GLU A 97 -17.10 14.18 15.92
CA GLU A 97 -17.83 15.27 15.25
C GLU A 97 -17.19 15.58 13.90
N ALA A 98 -15.86 15.74 13.89
CA ALA A 98 -15.11 15.95 12.64
C ALA A 98 -15.24 14.75 11.70
N ALA A 99 -15.24 13.52 12.24
CA ALA A 99 -15.46 12.30 11.46
C ALA A 99 -16.87 12.26 10.86
N ASN A 100 -17.92 12.62 11.62
CA ASN A 100 -19.30 12.69 11.11
C ASN A 100 -19.41 13.70 9.96
N GLN A 101 -18.84 14.89 10.10
CA GLN A 101 -18.84 15.90 9.04
C GLN A 101 -18.15 15.39 7.77
N ALA A 102 -17.03 14.68 7.92
CA ALA A 102 -16.33 14.05 6.80
C ALA A 102 -17.18 12.95 6.14
N ILE A 103 -17.84 12.10 6.93
CA ILE A 103 -18.74 11.03 6.46
C ILE A 103 -19.88 11.64 5.63
N LEU A 104 -20.58 12.64 6.16
CA LEU A 104 -21.67 13.31 5.44
C LEU A 104 -21.18 13.93 4.13
N GLY A 105 -20.04 14.63 4.17
CA GLY A 105 -19.47 15.25 2.98
C GLY A 105 -19.01 14.24 1.91
N ASP A 106 -18.60 13.04 2.32
CA ASP A 106 -18.24 11.94 1.42
C ASP A 106 -19.50 11.29 0.80
N LEU A 107 -20.52 10.99 1.60
CA LEU A 107 -21.81 10.43 1.13
C LEU A 107 -22.56 11.38 0.20
N GLU A 108 -22.69 12.66 0.56
CA GLU A 108 -23.26 13.71 -0.31
C GLU A 108 -22.42 13.90 -1.60
N GLY A 109 -21.14 13.53 -1.53
CA GLY A 109 -20.18 13.59 -2.62
C GLY A 109 -20.17 12.37 -3.55
N GLY A 110 -21.07 11.40 -3.37
CA GLY A 110 -21.22 10.25 -4.27
C GLY A 110 -20.61 8.93 -3.77
N VAL A 111 -20.07 8.91 -2.54
CA VAL A 111 -19.57 7.68 -1.90
C VAL A 111 -20.74 6.75 -1.56
N THR A 112 -20.58 5.44 -1.82
CA THR A 112 -21.69 4.46 -1.71
C THR A 112 -21.63 3.64 -0.42
N SER A 113 -20.46 3.51 0.20
CA SER A 113 -20.29 2.82 1.49
C SER A 113 -19.13 3.38 2.31
N LEU A 114 -19.07 2.98 3.58
CA LEU A 114 -18.09 3.47 4.54
C LEU A 114 -17.28 2.31 5.14
N THR A 115 -16.01 2.55 5.46
CA THR A 115 -15.24 1.74 6.41
C THR A 115 -14.94 2.57 7.64
N LEU A 116 -15.40 2.10 8.80
CA LEU A 116 -15.10 2.68 10.11
C LEU A 116 -13.93 1.90 10.72
N ARG A 117 -12.75 2.53 10.78
CA ARG A 117 -11.57 1.95 11.42
C ARG A 117 -11.52 2.44 12.86
N LEU A 118 -11.77 1.55 13.81
CA LEU A 118 -11.72 1.85 15.24
C LEU A 118 -10.26 2.00 15.68
N ASP A 119 -10.00 2.79 16.71
CA ASP A 119 -8.63 3.03 17.20
C ASP A 119 -7.91 1.76 17.67
N LYS A 120 -6.58 1.84 17.79
CA LYS A 120 -5.75 0.70 18.24
C LYS A 120 -6.19 0.13 19.59
N ALA A 121 -6.61 0.96 20.53
CA ALA A 121 -7.11 0.50 21.83
C ALA A 121 -8.33 -0.43 21.67
N THR A 122 -9.32 0.00 20.90
CA THR A 122 -10.52 -0.79 20.64
C THR A 122 -10.18 -2.06 19.87
N ARG A 123 -9.30 -1.98 18.86
CA ARG A 123 -8.86 -3.15 18.08
C ARG A 123 -8.13 -4.20 18.93
N ALA A 124 -7.42 -3.76 19.97
CA ALA A 124 -6.77 -4.64 20.96
C ALA A 124 -7.72 -5.13 22.07
N GLY A 125 -8.96 -4.63 22.13
CA GLY A 125 -9.94 -4.97 23.16
C GLY A 125 -9.63 -4.35 24.53
N VAL A 126 -8.95 -3.21 24.55
CA VAL A 126 -8.55 -2.50 25.77
C VAL A 126 -9.42 -1.25 25.96
N SER A 127 -9.85 -0.97 27.19
CA SER A 127 -10.61 0.26 27.51
C SER A 127 -9.71 1.49 27.35
N VAL A 128 -10.28 2.61 26.89
CA VAL A 128 -9.60 3.92 26.81
C VAL A 128 -9.00 4.38 28.16
N GLU A 129 -9.51 3.88 29.28
CA GLU A 129 -8.99 4.20 30.62
C GLU A 129 -7.67 3.47 30.93
N GLN A 130 -7.44 2.33 30.28
CA GLN A 130 -6.28 1.45 30.46
C GLN A 130 -5.32 1.51 29.28
N ALA A 131 -5.77 2.06 28.14
CA ALA A 131 -4.95 2.28 26.97
C ALA A 131 -4.06 3.50 27.19
N GLU A 132 -2.76 3.26 27.41
CA GLU A 132 -1.75 4.31 27.53
C GLU A 132 -1.56 5.03 26.18
N ASP A 133 -0.80 4.42 25.27
CA ASP A 133 -0.40 5.02 23.99
C ASP A 133 -1.22 4.53 22.79
N LEU A 134 -2.30 3.77 23.03
CA LEU A 134 -3.10 3.15 21.96
C LEU A 134 -4.39 3.93 21.65
N ALA A 135 -4.88 4.74 22.59
CA ALA A 135 -6.17 5.41 22.47
C ALA A 135 -6.12 6.54 21.44
N GLY A 136 -7.07 6.53 20.51
CA GLY A 136 -7.16 7.51 19.41
C GLY A 136 -6.03 7.42 18.37
N VAL A 137 -5.19 6.38 18.44
CA VAL A 137 -4.14 6.14 17.45
C VAL A 137 -4.72 5.34 16.29
N ASP A 138 -4.52 5.86 15.07
CA ASP A 138 -4.88 5.17 13.82
C ASP A 138 -6.35 4.72 13.77
N GLY A 139 -7.28 5.55 14.27
CA GLY A 139 -8.69 5.24 14.18
C GLY A 139 -9.63 6.10 15.03
N LEU A 140 -10.91 5.81 14.86
CA LEU A 140 -12.05 6.45 15.52
C LEU A 140 -12.11 6.09 17.01
N MET A 141 -12.33 7.08 17.88
CA MET A 141 -12.54 6.89 19.32
C MET A 141 -14.01 6.60 19.64
N ALA A 142 -14.59 5.60 18.97
CA ALA A 142 -15.96 5.15 19.16
C ALA A 142 -16.01 3.84 19.95
N TYR A 143 -16.48 3.89 21.20
CA TYR A 143 -16.37 2.78 22.15
C TYR A 143 -17.71 2.14 22.51
N ARG A 144 -18.83 2.76 22.15
CA ARG A 144 -20.20 2.35 22.52
C ARG A 144 -21.24 2.76 21.48
N VAL A 145 -22.48 2.29 21.65
CA VAL A 145 -23.59 2.56 20.73
C VAL A 145 -23.84 4.05 20.54
N GLU A 146 -23.77 4.86 21.61
CA GLU A 146 -23.98 6.31 21.51
C GLU A 146 -22.87 7.01 20.73
N ASP A 147 -21.63 6.52 20.80
CA ASP A 147 -20.52 7.10 20.03
C ASP A 147 -20.70 6.81 18.52
N LEU A 148 -21.16 5.59 18.16
CA LEU A 148 -21.51 5.28 16.78
C LEU A 148 -22.75 6.06 16.30
N ASP A 149 -23.71 6.30 17.20
CA ASP A 149 -24.90 7.08 16.90
C ASP A 149 -24.55 8.56 16.63
N GLU A 150 -23.63 9.14 17.39
CA GLU A 150 -23.06 10.48 17.16
C GLU A 150 -22.25 10.51 15.85
N LEU A 151 -21.34 9.55 15.65
CA LEU A 151 -20.52 9.43 14.45
C LEU A 151 -21.35 9.33 13.17
N LEU A 152 -22.50 8.64 13.23
CA LEU A 152 -23.38 8.40 12.09
C LEU A 152 -24.65 9.25 12.15
N GLU A 153 -24.66 10.35 12.92
CA GLU A 153 -25.79 11.27 12.95
C GLU A 153 -26.14 11.71 11.52
N LYS A 154 -27.44 11.72 11.18
CA LYS A 154 -27.99 12.05 9.85
C LYS A 154 -27.63 11.10 8.71
N VAL A 155 -26.94 9.99 8.99
CA VAL A 155 -26.68 8.94 8.00
C VAL A 155 -27.86 7.95 7.95
N HIS A 156 -28.40 7.72 6.75
CA HIS A 156 -29.44 6.74 6.47
C HIS A 156 -28.84 5.32 6.36
N LEU A 157 -28.81 4.58 7.46
CA LEU A 157 -28.11 3.31 7.58
C LEU A 157 -28.72 2.16 6.74
N GLU A 158 -29.97 2.31 6.31
CA GLU A 158 -30.67 1.37 5.42
C GLU A 158 -30.25 1.50 3.94
N LEU A 159 -29.55 2.60 3.59
CA LEU A 159 -29.15 2.90 2.21
C LEU A 159 -27.68 2.56 1.90
N ILE A 160 -26.84 2.44 2.92
CA ILE A 160 -25.39 2.26 2.77
C ILE A 160 -24.90 0.97 3.41
N GLU A 161 -23.75 0.49 2.95
CA GLU A 161 -23.01 -0.56 3.65
C GLU A 161 -21.97 0.04 4.61
N ILE A 162 -21.81 -0.57 5.78
CA ILE A 162 -20.82 -0.18 6.79
C ILE A 162 -19.82 -1.32 7.01
N GLY A 163 -18.58 -1.11 6.58
CA GLY A 163 -17.44 -1.92 6.98
C GLY A 163 -16.93 -1.49 8.35
N ILE A 164 -16.52 -2.44 9.19
CA ILE A 164 -15.87 -2.19 10.47
C ILE A 164 -14.49 -2.86 10.46
N ASP A 165 -13.45 -2.09 10.80
CA ASP A 165 -12.12 -2.61 11.14
C ASP A 165 -11.93 -2.48 12.66
N ALA A 166 -12.12 -3.61 13.36
CA ALA A 166 -12.14 -3.72 14.82
C ALA A 166 -11.08 -4.68 15.37
N GLY A 167 -10.11 -5.13 14.57
CA GLY A 167 -9.04 -6.05 15.01
C GLY A 167 -9.57 -7.28 15.76
N ALA A 168 -9.02 -7.58 16.93
CA ALA A 168 -9.44 -8.69 17.77
C ALA A 168 -10.87 -8.53 18.34
N SER A 169 -11.38 -7.30 18.39
CA SER A 169 -12.71 -6.95 18.92
C SER A 169 -13.83 -7.02 17.88
N TYR A 170 -13.68 -7.82 16.82
CA TYR A 170 -14.68 -7.91 15.74
C TYR A 170 -16.07 -8.33 16.25
N LEU A 171 -16.16 -9.28 17.18
CA LEU A 171 -17.44 -9.77 17.72
C LEU A 171 -18.19 -8.69 18.54
N PRO A 172 -17.56 -8.04 19.55
CA PRO A 172 -18.23 -6.98 20.31
C PRO A 172 -18.51 -5.72 19.47
N ALA A 173 -17.68 -5.39 18.49
CA ALA A 173 -17.94 -4.29 17.57
C ALA A 173 -19.15 -4.58 16.66
N ALA A 174 -19.28 -5.81 16.15
CA ALA A 174 -20.45 -6.25 15.39
C ALA A 174 -21.75 -6.14 16.22
N ALA A 175 -21.70 -6.56 17.49
CA ALA A 175 -22.83 -6.43 18.41
C ALA A 175 -23.22 -4.96 18.65
N THR A 176 -22.23 -4.06 18.75
CA THR A 176 -22.45 -2.63 18.97
C THR A 176 -23.09 -1.95 17.76
N LEU A 177 -22.67 -2.32 16.53
CA LEU A 177 -23.33 -1.85 15.31
C LEU A 177 -24.77 -2.38 15.19
N ALA A 178 -25.01 -3.64 15.56
CA ALA A 178 -26.36 -4.20 15.57
C ALA A 178 -27.29 -3.51 16.57
N ALA A 179 -26.78 -3.21 17.77
CA ALA A 179 -27.51 -2.43 18.76
C ALA A 179 -27.85 -1.02 18.24
N LEU A 180 -26.97 -0.38 17.47
CA LEU A 180 -27.29 0.88 16.78
C LEU A 180 -28.42 0.72 15.77
N TRP A 181 -28.42 -0.33 14.96
CA TRP A 181 -29.52 -0.60 14.03
C TRP A 181 -30.85 -0.83 14.75
N ASN A 182 -30.87 -1.60 15.84
CA ASN A 182 -32.06 -1.80 16.66
C ASN A 182 -32.56 -0.46 17.23
N LYS A 183 -31.65 0.35 17.78
CA LYS A 183 -31.96 1.69 18.31
C LYS A 183 -32.57 2.62 17.24
N ARG A 184 -32.07 2.56 15.99
CA ARG A 184 -32.57 3.36 14.86
C ARG A 184 -33.70 2.70 14.08
N GLY A 185 -34.17 1.51 14.48
CA GLY A 185 -35.25 0.79 13.81
C GLY A 185 -34.90 0.30 12.39
N VAL A 186 -33.63 0.04 12.11
CA VAL A 186 -33.17 -0.48 10.81
C VAL A 186 -33.41 -2.00 10.77
N PRO A 187 -34.26 -2.51 9.87
CA PRO A 187 -34.55 -3.95 9.83
C PRO A 187 -33.33 -4.73 9.33
N GLY A 188 -33.10 -5.93 9.87
CA GLY A 188 -31.96 -6.78 9.51
C GLY A 188 -31.87 -7.12 8.01
N GLU A 189 -33.00 -7.20 7.31
CA GLU A 189 -33.05 -7.41 5.86
C GLU A 189 -32.56 -6.21 5.03
N ALA A 190 -32.58 -5.00 5.61
CA ALA A 190 -32.09 -3.77 4.98
C ALA A 190 -30.65 -3.44 5.38
N ALA A 191 -30.24 -3.82 6.60
CA ALA A 191 -28.90 -3.60 7.11
C ALA A 191 -27.83 -4.31 6.26
N ARG A 192 -26.72 -3.60 6.02
CA ARG A 192 -25.59 -4.07 5.21
C ARG A 192 -24.30 -3.75 5.96
N ALA A 193 -23.48 -4.78 6.19
CA ALA A 193 -22.17 -4.59 6.78
C ALA A 193 -21.12 -5.57 6.26
N SER A 194 -19.88 -5.14 6.39
CA SER A 194 -18.70 -5.99 6.38
C SER A 194 -18.10 -5.97 7.79
N PHE A 195 -18.42 -6.96 8.63
CA PHE A 195 -18.01 -6.97 10.06
C PHE A 195 -16.51 -7.20 10.28
N GLY A 196 -15.80 -7.72 9.28
CA GLY A 196 -14.34 -7.63 9.21
C GLY A 196 -13.55 -8.53 10.16
N ALA A 197 -14.07 -9.70 10.55
CA ALA A 197 -13.30 -10.63 11.38
C ALA A 197 -12.05 -11.15 10.63
N ASP A 198 -10.87 -10.84 11.17
CA ASP A 198 -9.56 -11.28 10.67
C ASP A 198 -8.52 -11.42 11.80
N PRO A 199 -8.60 -12.48 12.62
CA PRO A 199 -7.66 -12.69 13.72
C PRO A 199 -6.21 -12.91 13.26
N LEU A 200 -5.98 -13.46 12.06
CA LEU A 200 -4.62 -13.67 11.56
C LEU A 200 -3.97 -12.38 11.05
N ALA A 201 -4.72 -11.48 10.40
CA ALA A 201 -4.17 -10.16 10.09
C ALA A 201 -3.83 -9.36 11.36
N THR A 202 -4.66 -9.49 12.41
CA THR A 202 -4.38 -8.89 13.73
C THR A 202 -3.10 -9.47 14.33
N LEU A 203 -2.98 -10.81 14.34
CA LEU A 203 -1.78 -11.51 14.82
C LEU A 203 -0.51 -11.10 14.06
N ALA A 204 -0.60 -10.95 12.73
CA ALA A 204 0.51 -10.56 11.89
C ALA A 204 0.95 -9.10 12.11
N ALA A 205 -0.02 -8.19 12.27
CA ALA A 205 0.24 -6.76 12.40
C ALA A 205 0.75 -6.38 13.80
N ASP A 206 0.14 -6.94 14.85
CA ASP A 206 0.46 -6.58 16.23
C ASP A 206 1.46 -7.55 16.87
N GLY A 207 1.78 -8.67 16.22
CA GLY A 207 2.59 -9.77 16.76
C GLY A 207 1.89 -10.53 17.90
N ARG A 208 0.66 -10.16 18.24
CA ARG A 208 -0.10 -10.71 19.35
C ARG A 208 -1.59 -10.62 19.08
N LEU A 209 -2.28 -11.75 19.23
CA LEU A 209 -3.72 -11.84 19.30
C LEU A 209 -4.12 -12.05 20.78
N PRO A 210 -4.99 -11.21 21.37
CA PRO A 210 -5.36 -11.28 22.79
C PRO A 210 -6.41 -12.38 23.07
N MET A 211 -6.28 -13.53 22.39
CA MET A 211 -7.05 -14.75 22.60
C MET A 211 -6.29 -15.94 22.00
N SER A 212 -6.67 -17.17 22.36
CA SER A 212 -6.18 -18.36 21.64
C SER A 212 -6.81 -18.48 20.25
N MET A 213 -6.14 -19.16 19.33
CA MET A 213 -6.68 -19.43 17.99
C MET A 213 -8.00 -20.19 18.03
N GLY A 214 -8.17 -21.15 18.94
CA GLY A 214 -9.44 -21.87 19.09
C GLY A 214 -10.58 -20.96 19.54
N GLN A 215 -10.32 -20.03 20.47
CA GLN A 215 -11.30 -19.01 20.86
C GLN A 215 -11.65 -18.08 19.69
N ALA A 216 -10.66 -17.71 18.88
CA ALA A 216 -10.88 -16.88 17.69
C ALA A 216 -11.76 -17.60 16.64
N TYR A 217 -11.52 -18.88 16.36
CA TYR A 217 -12.36 -19.64 15.44
C TYR A 217 -13.80 -19.82 15.96
N ARG A 218 -13.98 -20.06 17.26
CA ARG A 218 -15.31 -20.13 17.88
C ARG A 218 -16.08 -18.80 17.74
N GLN A 219 -15.45 -17.67 18.08
CA GLN A 219 -16.09 -16.36 17.93
C GLN A 219 -16.38 -16.03 16.46
N MET A 220 -15.49 -16.38 15.54
CA MET A 220 -15.74 -16.24 14.10
C MET A 220 -16.92 -17.08 13.63
N ALA A 221 -17.05 -18.33 14.11
CA ALA A 221 -18.17 -19.22 13.80
C ALA A 221 -19.51 -18.66 14.30
N GLU A 222 -19.53 -18.10 15.52
CA GLU A 222 -20.69 -17.41 16.07
C GLU A 222 -21.11 -16.22 15.20
N LEU A 223 -20.15 -15.39 14.80
CA LEU A 223 -20.41 -14.25 13.93
C LEU A 223 -20.98 -14.71 12.58
N VAL A 224 -20.39 -15.72 11.94
CA VAL A 224 -20.86 -16.27 10.65
C VAL A 224 -22.31 -16.74 10.74
N ARG A 225 -22.66 -17.54 11.76
CA ARG A 225 -24.02 -18.05 11.94
C ARG A 225 -25.03 -16.92 12.15
N TRP A 226 -24.68 -15.99 13.03
CA TRP A 226 -25.56 -14.88 13.37
C TRP A 226 -25.72 -13.89 12.22
N THR A 227 -24.65 -13.56 11.49
CA THR A 227 -24.72 -12.70 10.30
C THR A 227 -25.61 -13.34 9.24
N LYS A 228 -25.43 -14.63 8.94
CA LYS A 228 -26.28 -15.35 7.98
C LYS A 228 -27.75 -15.36 8.40
N ALA A 229 -28.03 -15.55 9.69
CA ALA A 229 -29.40 -15.64 10.20
C ALA A 229 -30.13 -14.29 10.24
N ASN A 230 -29.44 -13.20 10.58
CA ASN A 230 -30.07 -11.92 10.89
C ASN A 230 -29.84 -10.84 9.81
N TYR A 231 -28.74 -10.94 9.06
CA TYR A 231 -28.27 -9.90 8.13
C TYR A 231 -27.85 -10.50 6.79
N PRO A 232 -28.80 -10.94 5.95
CA PRO A 232 -28.52 -11.72 4.73
C PRO A 232 -27.74 -10.97 3.65
N LYS A 233 -27.58 -9.64 3.77
CA LYS A 233 -26.80 -8.78 2.85
C LYS A 233 -25.41 -8.43 3.40
N SER A 234 -25.03 -8.99 4.54
CA SER A 234 -23.77 -8.68 5.24
C SER A 234 -22.78 -9.84 5.16
N THR A 235 -21.52 -9.53 5.47
CA THR A 235 -20.42 -10.51 5.56
C THR A 235 -19.74 -10.44 6.91
N ALA A 236 -19.35 -11.60 7.44
CA ALA A 236 -18.69 -11.73 8.74
C ALA A 236 -17.15 -11.59 8.63
N ILE A 237 -16.56 -12.16 7.59
CA ILE A 237 -15.10 -12.38 7.48
C ILE A 237 -14.53 -11.46 6.41
N CYS A 238 -13.40 -10.81 6.71
CA CYS A 238 -12.62 -10.08 5.73
C CYS A 238 -11.20 -10.64 5.73
N VAL A 239 -10.80 -11.36 4.69
CA VAL A 239 -9.41 -11.81 4.52
C VAL A 239 -8.60 -10.63 3.99
N ASN A 240 -7.85 -9.98 4.86
CA ASN A 240 -7.12 -8.74 4.57
C ASN A 240 -5.61 -8.97 4.48
N THR A 241 -5.04 -8.76 3.30
CA THR A 241 -3.60 -8.96 3.07
C THR A 241 -2.76 -7.70 3.20
N ALA A 242 -3.35 -6.57 3.63
CA ALA A 242 -2.66 -5.29 3.72
C ALA A 242 -1.36 -5.37 4.54
N VAL A 243 -1.36 -6.11 5.65
CA VAL A 243 -0.17 -6.30 6.51
C VAL A 243 1.01 -6.92 5.75
N TYR A 244 0.76 -7.97 4.95
CA TYR A 244 1.81 -8.64 4.17
C TYR A 244 2.26 -7.78 3.00
N HIS A 245 1.30 -7.19 2.28
CA HIS A 245 1.58 -6.34 1.13
C HIS A 245 2.42 -5.12 1.51
N ASN A 246 2.02 -4.42 2.57
CA ASN A 246 2.71 -3.21 3.03
C ASN A 246 4.10 -3.53 3.57
N ALA A 247 4.33 -4.73 4.11
CA ALA A 247 5.65 -5.23 4.52
C ALA A 247 6.56 -5.66 3.34
N GLY A 248 6.08 -5.60 2.10
CA GLY A 248 6.93 -5.85 0.93
C GLY A 248 6.68 -7.19 0.23
N ALA A 249 5.62 -7.93 0.60
CA ALA A 249 5.22 -9.12 -0.14
C ALA A 249 5.05 -8.82 -1.64
N THR A 250 5.49 -9.79 -2.45
CA THR A 250 5.28 -9.82 -3.91
C THR A 250 3.82 -10.11 -4.25
N ALA A 251 3.40 -9.87 -5.49
CA ALA A 251 2.01 -10.15 -5.91
C ALA A 251 1.65 -11.65 -5.77
N ALA A 252 2.59 -12.56 -6.06
CA ALA A 252 2.39 -13.99 -5.89
C ALA A 252 2.25 -14.38 -4.41
N GLN A 253 3.09 -13.83 -3.53
CA GLN A 253 2.98 -14.03 -2.07
C GLN A 253 1.66 -13.48 -1.52
N ASP A 254 1.26 -12.29 -1.96
CA ASP A 254 0.01 -11.62 -1.54
C ASP A 254 -1.23 -12.51 -1.85
N ILE A 255 -1.27 -13.14 -3.04
CA ILE A 255 -2.31 -14.12 -3.38
C ILE A 255 -2.20 -15.37 -2.50
N ALA A 256 -1.00 -15.94 -2.36
CA ALA A 256 -0.78 -17.15 -1.58
C ALA A 256 -1.19 -16.99 -0.12
N PHE A 257 -0.86 -15.86 0.50
CA PHE A 257 -1.24 -15.52 1.87
C PHE A 257 -2.75 -15.32 2.01
N ALA A 258 -3.42 -14.71 1.03
CA ALA A 258 -4.89 -14.63 1.01
C ALA A 258 -5.52 -16.02 1.01
N LEU A 259 -5.06 -16.93 0.14
CA LEU A 259 -5.58 -18.29 0.02
C LEU A 259 -5.32 -19.10 1.29
N ALA A 260 -4.09 -19.06 1.82
CA ALA A 260 -3.72 -19.78 3.04
C ALA A 260 -4.53 -19.30 4.25
N THR A 261 -4.70 -17.98 4.40
CA THR A 261 -5.54 -17.39 5.45
C THR A 261 -6.99 -17.85 5.32
N ALA A 262 -7.56 -17.81 4.12
CA ALA A 262 -8.93 -18.24 3.89
C ALA A 262 -9.13 -19.73 4.17
N VAL A 263 -8.20 -20.59 3.74
CA VAL A 263 -8.25 -22.03 4.00
C VAL A 263 -8.14 -22.35 5.49
N ASP A 264 -7.29 -21.64 6.24
CA ASP A 264 -7.25 -21.79 7.70
C ASP A 264 -8.55 -21.37 8.37
N TYR A 265 -9.22 -20.31 7.88
CA TYR A 265 -10.55 -19.95 8.37
C TYR A 265 -11.59 -21.01 8.03
N LEU A 266 -11.57 -21.58 6.83
CA LEU A 266 -12.48 -22.68 6.48
C LEU A 266 -12.30 -23.88 7.43
N ARG A 267 -11.06 -24.27 7.74
CA ARG A 267 -10.78 -25.36 8.69
C ARG A 267 -11.23 -25.03 10.11
N GLY A 268 -10.92 -23.82 10.58
CA GLY A 268 -11.32 -23.36 11.91
C GLY A 268 -12.84 -23.36 12.07
N LEU A 269 -13.56 -22.87 11.05
CA LEU A 269 -15.03 -22.85 11.02
C LEU A 269 -15.64 -24.25 10.91
N GLU A 270 -15.05 -25.13 10.10
CA GLU A 270 -15.48 -26.53 10.00
C GLU A 270 -15.31 -27.25 11.35
N SER A 271 -14.22 -26.99 12.07
CA SER A 271 -13.98 -27.56 13.41
C SER A 271 -14.99 -27.10 14.47
N GLU A 272 -15.68 -25.99 14.20
CA GLU A 272 -16.74 -25.44 15.00
C GLU A 272 -18.13 -25.72 14.38
N ASP A 273 -18.27 -26.72 13.51
CA ASP A 273 -19.52 -27.16 12.85
C ASP A 273 -20.22 -26.11 11.98
N VAL A 274 -19.45 -25.28 11.26
CA VAL A 274 -19.99 -24.39 10.22
C VAL A 274 -19.82 -25.03 8.85
N ALA A 275 -20.90 -25.10 8.08
CA ALA A 275 -20.85 -25.63 6.72
C ALA A 275 -19.94 -24.78 5.82
N ILE A 276 -19.12 -25.42 4.98
CA ILE A 276 -18.13 -24.72 4.13
C ILE A 276 -18.81 -23.68 3.23
N ASP A 277 -19.94 -24.01 2.59
CA ASP A 277 -20.65 -23.07 1.73
C ASP A 277 -21.16 -21.83 2.48
N ASP A 278 -21.50 -21.99 3.76
CA ASP A 278 -21.92 -20.89 4.63
C ASP A 278 -20.73 -20.00 4.95
N ALA A 279 -19.60 -20.58 5.35
CA ALA A 279 -18.36 -19.85 5.60
C ALA A 279 -17.92 -19.06 4.36
N VAL A 280 -17.86 -19.72 3.19
CA VAL A 280 -17.47 -19.10 1.91
C VAL A 280 -18.41 -17.95 1.53
N SER A 281 -19.71 -18.07 1.82
CA SER A 281 -20.68 -16.99 1.54
C SER A 281 -20.45 -15.72 2.36
N GLN A 282 -19.77 -15.84 3.49
CA GLN A 282 -19.52 -14.77 4.46
C GLN A 282 -18.14 -14.12 4.30
N MET A 283 -17.36 -14.51 3.30
CA MET A 283 -16.00 -14.00 3.07
C MET A 283 -15.97 -12.84 2.06
N LEU A 284 -15.27 -11.78 2.45
CA LEU A 284 -14.78 -10.70 1.60
C LEU A 284 -13.24 -10.77 1.58
N PHE A 285 -12.61 -10.46 0.45
CA PHE A 285 -11.15 -10.41 0.34
C PHE A 285 -10.69 -8.98 0.10
N ARG A 286 -9.80 -8.45 0.94
CA ARG A 286 -9.26 -7.11 0.81
C ARG A 286 -7.78 -7.15 0.37
N PHE A 287 -7.49 -6.55 -0.77
CA PHE A 287 -6.15 -6.45 -1.34
C PHE A 287 -5.67 -5.00 -1.41
N SER A 288 -4.43 -4.77 -0.98
CA SER A 288 -3.73 -3.50 -1.24
C SER A 288 -3.17 -3.47 -2.67
N ILE A 289 -3.29 -2.31 -3.34
CA ILE A 289 -2.90 -2.12 -4.74
C ILE A 289 -1.86 -1.00 -4.84
N GLY A 290 -0.70 -1.31 -5.43
CA GLY A 290 0.36 -0.35 -5.71
C GLY A 290 0.29 0.24 -7.13
N THR A 291 1.39 0.81 -7.61
CA THR A 291 1.47 1.54 -8.88
C THR A 291 1.83 0.66 -10.10
N HIS A 292 2.21 -0.61 -9.90
CA HIS A 292 2.42 -1.56 -10.99
C HIS A 292 1.08 -2.14 -11.48
N HIS A 293 0.35 -1.35 -12.28
CA HIS A 293 -1.04 -1.65 -12.64
C HIS A 293 -1.24 -2.99 -13.38
N PHE A 294 -0.38 -3.39 -14.32
CA PHE A 294 -0.51 -4.69 -15.00
C PHE A 294 -0.42 -5.85 -14.02
N LEU A 295 0.59 -5.82 -13.14
CA LEU A 295 0.76 -6.83 -12.10
C LEU A 295 -0.42 -6.84 -11.13
N ALA A 296 -0.94 -5.67 -10.76
CA ALA A 296 -2.12 -5.56 -9.91
C ALA A 296 -3.39 -6.14 -10.57
N ILE A 297 -3.64 -5.85 -11.85
CA ILE A 297 -4.78 -6.40 -12.60
C ILE A 297 -4.65 -7.93 -12.69
N ALA A 298 -3.48 -8.43 -13.10
CA ALA A 298 -3.22 -9.87 -13.18
C ALA A 298 -3.33 -10.55 -11.81
N LYS A 299 -2.90 -9.90 -10.72
CA LYS A 299 -3.04 -10.39 -9.34
C LYS A 299 -4.48 -10.68 -8.97
N LEU A 300 -5.40 -9.74 -9.24
CA LEU A 300 -6.82 -9.90 -8.89
C LEU A 300 -7.50 -10.98 -9.76
N ARG A 301 -7.12 -11.10 -11.03
CA ARG A 301 -7.57 -12.17 -11.94
C ARG A 301 -7.10 -13.54 -11.45
N ALA A 302 -5.82 -13.66 -11.11
CA ALA A 302 -5.21 -14.88 -10.59
C ALA A 302 -5.81 -15.31 -9.25
N ALA A 303 -6.03 -14.37 -8.33
CA ALA A 303 -6.65 -14.64 -7.03
C ALA A 303 -8.04 -15.29 -7.17
N ARG A 304 -8.90 -14.80 -8.07
CA ARG A 304 -10.21 -15.41 -8.35
C ARG A 304 -10.09 -16.84 -8.89
N SER A 305 -9.20 -17.04 -9.85
CA SER A 305 -8.95 -18.36 -10.45
C SER A 305 -8.50 -19.39 -9.42
N LEU A 306 -7.49 -19.04 -8.62
CA LEU A 306 -6.97 -19.93 -7.59
C LEU A 306 -7.98 -20.17 -6.47
N TRP A 307 -8.76 -19.17 -6.08
CA TRP A 307 -9.84 -19.37 -5.10
C TRP A 307 -10.88 -20.37 -5.58
N SER A 308 -11.29 -20.28 -6.85
CA SER A 308 -12.19 -21.28 -7.45
C SER A 308 -11.61 -22.68 -7.37
N ARG A 309 -10.29 -22.83 -7.53
CA ARG A 309 -9.59 -24.11 -7.42
C ARG A 309 -9.52 -24.62 -5.98
N VAL A 310 -9.31 -23.73 -5.01
CA VAL A 310 -9.40 -24.05 -3.57
C VAL A 310 -10.79 -24.55 -3.23
N LEU A 311 -11.85 -23.83 -3.62
CA LEU A 311 -13.23 -24.25 -3.36
C LEU A 311 -13.54 -25.62 -3.94
N GLN A 312 -13.08 -25.90 -5.16
CA GLN A 312 -13.21 -27.22 -5.77
C GLN A 312 -12.51 -28.31 -4.95
N ALA A 313 -11.31 -28.04 -4.44
CA ALA A 313 -10.57 -28.99 -3.60
C ALA A 313 -11.24 -29.21 -2.24
N CYS A 314 -11.89 -28.19 -1.68
CA CYS A 314 -12.69 -28.27 -0.46
C CYS A 314 -14.07 -28.93 -0.67
N GLY A 315 -14.47 -29.21 -1.92
CA GLY A 315 -15.80 -29.75 -2.23
C GLY A 315 -16.94 -28.74 -2.08
N ALA A 316 -16.65 -27.45 -2.02
CA ALA A 316 -17.63 -26.37 -1.93
C ALA A 316 -18.29 -26.07 -3.29
N ALA A 317 -19.46 -25.44 -3.26
CA ALA A 317 -20.09 -24.95 -4.48
C ALA A 317 -19.21 -23.89 -5.17
N PRO A 318 -19.10 -23.90 -6.52
CA PRO A 318 -18.33 -22.89 -7.23
C PRO A 318 -18.85 -21.47 -6.95
N ARG A 319 -17.95 -20.59 -6.50
CA ARG A 319 -18.27 -19.20 -6.19
C ARG A 319 -17.09 -18.29 -6.52
N GLY A 320 -17.37 -17.14 -7.13
CA GLY A 320 -16.36 -16.12 -7.36
C GLY A 320 -15.91 -15.44 -6.06
N MET A 321 -14.63 -15.08 -5.97
CA MET A 321 -14.07 -14.29 -4.88
C MET A 321 -14.59 -12.85 -4.96
N ARG A 322 -15.23 -12.36 -3.89
CA ARG A 322 -15.60 -10.94 -3.74
C ARG A 322 -14.39 -10.14 -3.27
N ILE A 323 -14.05 -9.07 -3.98
CA ILE A 323 -12.81 -8.33 -3.81
C ILE A 323 -13.08 -6.87 -3.45
N HIS A 324 -12.44 -6.43 -2.38
CA HIS A 324 -12.24 -5.05 -1.98
C HIS A 324 -10.79 -4.66 -2.25
N THR A 325 -10.57 -3.53 -2.93
CA THR A 325 -9.24 -2.97 -3.14
C THR A 325 -9.06 -1.66 -2.39
N ARG A 326 -7.85 -1.42 -1.88
CA ARG A 326 -7.41 -0.13 -1.33
C ARG A 326 -6.06 0.23 -1.92
N THR A 327 -5.82 1.52 -2.23
CA THR A 327 -4.47 1.98 -2.56
C THR A 327 -3.51 1.64 -1.42
N SER A 328 -2.35 1.06 -1.73
CA SER A 328 -1.37 0.65 -0.73
C SER A 328 -0.67 1.83 -0.07
N ASP A 329 -0.46 1.76 1.24
CA ASP A 329 0.32 2.75 1.99
C ASP A 329 1.79 2.74 1.57
N ARG A 330 2.32 1.60 1.13
CA ARG A 330 3.76 1.44 0.84
C ARG A 330 4.25 2.31 -0.32
N VAL A 331 3.33 2.75 -1.19
CA VAL A 331 3.64 3.63 -2.32
C VAL A 331 3.35 5.10 -2.04
N MET A 332 2.65 5.42 -0.94
CA MET A 332 2.30 6.78 -0.58
C MET A 332 3.52 7.49 0.03
N THR A 333 3.64 8.79 -0.25
CA THR A 333 4.78 9.60 0.20
C THR A 333 4.31 10.76 1.07
N GLN A 334 5.05 11.04 2.14
CA GLN A 334 4.81 12.21 2.98
C GLN A 334 5.32 13.49 2.30
N ARG A 335 6.40 13.35 1.51
CA ARG A 335 6.99 14.42 0.70
C ARG A 335 6.35 14.43 -0.69
N ASP A 336 6.14 15.62 -1.23
CA ASP A 336 5.42 15.87 -2.48
C ASP A 336 4.09 15.09 -2.57
N PRO A 337 3.19 15.25 -1.58
CA PRO A 337 2.03 14.38 -1.44
C PRO A 337 1.03 14.55 -2.59
N TYR A 338 1.09 15.63 -3.37
CA TYR A 338 0.27 15.79 -4.57
C TYR A 338 0.57 14.73 -5.64
N VAL A 339 1.80 14.19 -5.70
CA VAL A 339 2.13 13.05 -6.57
C VAL A 339 1.31 11.81 -6.19
N ASN A 340 0.87 11.69 -4.93
CA ASN A 340 -0.01 10.60 -4.52
C ASN A 340 -1.37 10.62 -5.23
N MET A 341 -1.84 11.77 -5.76
CA MET A 341 -3.04 11.80 -6.62
C MET A 341 -2.88 10.91 -7.86
N LEU A 342 -1.68 10.91 -8.46
CA LEU A 342 -1.37 10.06 -9.60
C LEU A 342 -1.27 8.58 -9.19
N ARG A 343 -0.62 8.30 -8.04
CA ARG A 343 -0.51 6.94 -7.49
C ARG A 343 -1.88 6.34 -7.21
N ASN A 344 -2.76 7.12 -6.59
CA ASN A 344 -4.16 6.75 -6.34
C ASN A 344 -4.95 6.47 -7.61
N THR A 345 -4.77 7.31 -8.64
CA THR A 345 -5.45 7.13 -9.92
C THR A 345 -5.04 5.79 -10.56
N VAL A 346 -3.74 5.48 -10.58
CA VAL A 346 -3.23 4.21 -11.14
C VAL A 346 -3.70 3.00 -10.33
N ALA A 347 -3.67 3.09 -9.00
CA ALA A 347 -4.12 1.99 -8.13
C ALA A 347 -5.63 1.74 -8.24
N SER A 348 -6.44 2.80 -8.23
CA SER A 348 -7.89 2.72 -8.40
C SER A 348 -8.27 2.18 -9.78
N PHE A 349 -7.58 2.64 -10.84
CA PHE A 349 -7.73 2.09 -12.18
C PHE A 349 -7.46 0.59 -12.22
N ALA A 350 -6.34 0.14 -11.63
CA ALA A 350 -5.98 -1.27 -11.60
C ALA A 350 -7.00 -2.11 -10.80
N GLY A 351 -7.54 -1.59 -9.70
CA GLY A 351 -8.60 -2.24 -8.93
C GLY A 351 -9.89 -2.42 -9.74
N ILE A 352 -10.36 -1.36 -10.42
CA ILE A 352 -11.57 -1.39 -11.25
C ILE A 352 -11.39 -2.34 -12.44
N VAL A 353 -10.31 -2.20 -13.21
CA VAL A 353 -10.05 -3.05 -14.40
C VAL A 353 -9.76 -4.50 -14.00
N GLY A 354 -9.12 -4.70 -12.86
CA GLY A 354 -8.93 -6.02 -12.25
C GLY A 354 -10.22 -6.64 -11.72
N GLY A 355 -11.36 -5.95 -11.79
CA GLY A 355 -12.68 -6.48 -11.46
C GLY A 355 -12.98 -6.52 -9.96
N ALA A 356 -12.46 -5.58 -9.18
CA ALA A 356 -12.88 -5.39 -7.79
C ALA A 356 -14.31 -4.86 -7.72
N GLU A 357 -15.13 -5.41 -6.82
CA GLU A 357 -16.47 -4.90 -6.56
C GLU A 357 -16.45 -3.66 -5.66
N ILE A 358 -15.48 -3.58 -4.76
CA ILE A 358 -15.33 -2.48 -3.79
C ILE A 358 -13.97 -1.81 -3.99
N VAL A 359 -13.94 -0.49 -4.06
CA VAL A 359 -12.73 0.30 -4.26
C VAL A 359 -12.64 1.43 -3.24
N THR A 360 -11.50 1.49 -2.55
CA THR A 360 -11.12 2.59 -1.65
C THR A 360 -9.94 3.34 -2.24
N SER A 361 -10.15 4.61 -2.57
CA SER A 361 -9.07 5.56 -2.89
C SER A 361 -8.74 6.36 -1.65
N VAL A 362 -7.47 6.44 -1.29
CA VAL A 362 -7.02 7.17 -0.10
C VAL A 362 -6.82 8.67 -0.40
N PRO A 363 -7.01 9.58 0.57
CA PRO A 363 -6.58 10.97 0.44
C PRO A 363 -5.07 11.08 0.14
N PHE A 364 -4.71 12.04 -0.72
CA PHE A 364 -3.32 12.17 -1.18
C PHE A 364 -2.35 12.58 -0.06
N ASP A 365 -2.87 13.14 1.02
CA ASP A 365 -2.14 13.67 2.18
C ASP A 365 -2.17 12.74 3.41
N GLU A 366 -2.75 11.53 3.29
CA GLU A 366 -2.90 10.57 4.40
C GLU A 366 -1.55 10.17 5.02
N ALA A 367 -0.50 10.05 4.21
CA ALA A 367 0.85 9.74 4.71
C ALA A 367 1.45 10.87 5.56
N SER A 368 1.02 12.13 5.34
CA SER A 368 1.55 13.33 6.00
C SER A 368 0.72 13.72 7.23
N GLY A 369 -0.52 13.25 7.36
CA GLY A 369 -1.40 13.57 8.47
C GLY A 369 -2.87 13.28 8.19
N LEU A 370 -3.75 13.74 9.09
CA LEU A 370 -5.18 13.54 8.90
C LEU A 370 -5.70 14.31 7.67
N PRO A 371 -6.50 13.66 6.81
CA PRO A 371 -7.05 14.27 5.60
C PRO A 371 -7.98 15.45 5.89
N ASN A 372 -7.88 16.49 5.06
CA ASN A 372 -8.83 17.60 5.06
C ASN A 372 -9.96 17.40 4.03
N ALA A 373 -10.93 18.33 4.01
CA ALA A 373 -12.07 18.25 3.10
C ALA A 373 -11.69 18.27 1.61
N PHE A 374 -10.61 18.97 1.25
CA PHE A 374 -10.13 19.02 -0.13
C PHE A 374 -9.52 17.68 -0.54
N SER A 375 -8.64 17.09 0.27
CA SER A 375 -8.00 15.82 -0.06
C SER A 375 -8.99 14.64 -0.10
N ARG A 376 -9.98 14.63 0.80
CA ARG A 376 -11.11 13.67 0.74
C ARG A 376 -11.92 13.81 -0.54
N ARG A 377 -12.25 15.05 -0.94
CA ARG A 377 -12.94 15.31 -2.21
C ARG A 377 -12.15 14.80 -3.41
N ILE A 378 -10.84 15.03 -3.43
CA ILE A 378 -9.97 14.51 -4.50
C ILE A 378 -10.02 12.99 -4.55
N ALA A 379 -9.80 12.32 -3.40
CA ALA A 379 -9.82 10.86 -3.33
C ALA A 379 -11.13 10.27 -3.85
N ARG A 380 -12.28 10.85 -3.46
CA ARG A 380 -13.55 10.34 -3.94
C ARG A 380 -13.78 10.63 -5.43
N ASN A 381 -13.42 11.83 -5.88
CA ASN A 381 -13.60 12.22 -7.28
C ASN A 381 -12.71 11.41 -8.24
N THR A 382 -11.56 10.91 -7.81
CA THR A 382 -10.73 10.01 -8.63
C THR A 382 -11.51 8.79 -9.10
N VAL A 383 -12.25 8.12 -8.20
CA VAL A 383 -13.06 6.95 -8.58
C VAL A 383 -14.26 7.37 -9.44
N LEU A 384 -14.93 8.47 -9.09
CA LEU A 384 -16.05 9.00 -9.88
C LEU A 384 -15.65 9.35 -11.32
N ILE A 385 -14.49 10.00 -11.53
CA ILE A 385 -14.00 10.32 -12.88
C ILE A 385 -13.69 9.04 -13.67
N LEU A 386 -13.05 8.05 -13.04
CA LEU A 386 -12.79 6.75 -13.68
C LEU A 386 -14.09 6.04 -14.08
N GLN A 387 -15.13 6.19 -13.27
CA GLN A 387 -16.43 5.58 -13.50
C GLN A 387 -17.26 6.34 -14.55
N GLU A 388 -17.45 7.65 -14.38
CA GLU A 388 -18.42 8.46 -15.10
C GLU A 388 -17.86 9.11 -16.36
N GLU A 389 -16.58 9.44 -16.41
CA GLU A 389 -15.95 10.08 -17.57
C GLU A 389 -15.11 9.09 -18.40
N SER A 390 -14.38 8.20 -17.72
CA SER A 390 -13.56 7.17 -18.38
C SER A 390 -14.31 5.87 -18.63
N HIS A 391 -15.50 5.70 -18.05
CA HIS A 391 -16.38 4.53 -18.25
C HIS A 391 -15.73 3.17 -17.96
N MET A 392 -14.77 3.14 -17.01
CA MET A 392 -13.94 1.96 -16.76
C MET A 392 -14.71 0.71 -16.26
N HIS A 393 -15.94 0.90 -15.80
CA HIS A 393 -16.83 -0.18 -15.34
C HIS A 393 -17.71 -0.79 -16.44
N ARG A 394 -17.76 -0.20 -17.66
CA ARG A 394 -18.72 -0.59 -18.71
C ARG A 394 -18.36 -1.86 -19.46
N VAL A 395 -17.09 -2.28 -19.42
CA VAL A 395 -16.59 -3.52 -20.02
C VAL A 395 -15.97 -4.38 -18.93
N LEU A 396 -16.50 -5.58 -18.71
CA LEU A 396 -15.93 -6.53 -17.76
C LEU A 396 -14.63 -7.11 -18.31
N ASP A 397 -13.63 -7.23 -17.44
CA ASP A 397 -12.29 -7.72 -17.77
C ASP A 397 -11.77 -7.14 -19.09
N ALA A 398 -11.69 -5.81 -19.18
CA ALA A 398 -11.19 -5.13 -20.38
C ALA A 398 -9.77 -5.57 -20.79
N SER A 399 -9.02 -6.18 -19.86
CA SER A 399 -7.71 -6.77 -20.11
C SER A 399 -7.73 -8.16 -20.75
N GLY A 400 -8.87 -8.85 -20.72
CA GLY A 400 -8.98 -10.24 -21.15
C GLY A 400 -8.85 -10.43 -22.66
N GLY A 401 -8.01 -11.37 -23.08
CA GLY A 401 -7.63 -11.58 -24.47
C GLY A 401 -6.33 -10.85 -24.87
N SER A 402 -5.78 -10.01 -24.00
CA SER A 402 -4.39 -9.57 -24.14
C SER A 402 -3.44 -10.71 -23.81
N TRP A 403 -2.61 -11.11 -24.78
CA TRP A 403 -1.64 -12.19 -24.61
C TRP A 403 -0.73 -11.99 -23.40
N PHE A 404 -0.22 -10.76 -23.22
CA PHE A 404 0.60 -10.40 -22.05
C PHE A 404 -0.16 -10.58 -20.73
N MET A 405 -1.40 -10.09 -20.66
CA MET A 405 -2.15 -10.13 -19.40
C MET A 405 -2.59 -11.53 -19.05
N ASP A 406 -2.95 -12.34 -20.03
CA ASP A 406 -3.38 -13.73 -19.84
C ASP A 406 -2.19 -14.62 -19.45
N ASP A 407 -1.02 -14.43 -20.06
CA ASP A 407 0.24 -15.06 -19.68
C ASP A 407 0.68 -14.67 -18.27
N LEU A 408 0.78 -13.36 -17.96
CA LEU A 408 1.15 -12.87 -16.63
C LEU A 408 0.19 -13.37 -15.53
N THR A 409 -1.12 -13.47 -15.83
CA THR A 409 -2.12 -14.03 -14.91
C THR A 409 -1.85 -15.52 -14.65
N THR A 410 -1.46 -16.27 -15.67
CA THR A 410 -1.15 -17.70 -15.58
C THR A 410 0.14 -17.92 -14.78
N GLU A 411 1.21 -17.20 -15.09
CA GLU A 411 2.47 -17.28 -14.34
C GLU A 411 2.28 -16.93 -12.85
N LEU A 412 1.47 -15.89 -12.55
CA LEU A 412 1.12 -15.55 -11.16
C LEU A 412 0.33 -16.67 -10.48
N CYS A 413 -0.57 -17.35 -11.18
CA CYS A 413 -1.29 -18.50 -10.63
C CYS A 413 -0.30 -19.60 -10.21
N GLU A 414 0.67 -19.92 -11.07
CA GLU A 414 1.67 -20.96 -10.79
C GLU A 414 2.55 -20.59 -9.59
N LYS A 415 3.13 -19.38 -9.58
CA LYS A 415 3.98 -18.90 -8.47
C LYS A 415 3.22 -18.84 -7.15
N ALA A 416 2.01 -18.28 -7.15
CA ALA A 416 1.20 -18.17 -5.94
C ALA A 416 0.78 -19.55 -5.42
N TRP A 417 0.44 -20.48 -6.32
CA TRP A 417 0.07 -21.84 -5.93
C TRP A 417 1.23 -22.61 -5.28
N GLU A 418 2.45 -22.46 -5.80
CA GLU A 418 3.65 -23.06 -5.20
C GLU A 418 3.87 -22.56 -3.77
N ILE A 419 3.80 -21.23 -3.56
CA ILE A 419 3.96 -20.61 -2.23
C ILE A 419 2.86 -21.08 -1.29
N PHE A 420 1.60 -21.07 -1.75
CA PHE A 420 0.44 -21.54 -0.99
C PHE A 420 0.65 -22.99 -0.53
N GLN A 421 1.04 -23.90 -1.43
CA GLN A 421 1.34 -25.29 -1.09
C GLN A 421 2.49 -25.41 -0.07
N GLY A 422 3.47 -24.51 -0.12
CA GLY A 422 4.53 -24.42 0.88
C GLY A 422 4.00 -24.12 2.28
N ILE A 423 3.10 -23.15 2.40
CA ILE A 423 2.44 -22.77 3.66
C ILE A 423 1.58 -23.93 4.19
N GLU A 424 0.83 -24.59 3.32
CA GLU A 424 0.00 -25.74 3.71
C GLU A 424 0.82 -26.93 4.22
N LYS A 425 1.99 -27.19 3.61
CA LYS A 425 2.94 -28.21 4.11
C LYS A 425 3.52 -27.84 5.48
N ALA A 426 3.63 -26.55 5.79
CA ALA A 426 4.11 -26.05 7.08
C ALA A 426 3.03 -26.05 8.18
N GLY A 427 1.82 -26.53 7.88
CA GLY A 427 0.73 -26.65 8.85
C GLY A 427 -0.31 -25.53 8.79
N GLY A 428 -0.33 -24.74 7.71
CA GLY A 428 -1.27 -23.65 7.52
C GLY A 428 -0.68 -22.28 7.87
N MET A 429 -1.44 -21.23 7.56
CA MET A 429 -1.08 -19.83 7.78
C MET A 429 -0.86 -19.49 9.25
N ALA A 430 -1.72 -19.96 10.16
CA ALA A 430 -1.60 -19.71 11.59
C ALA A 430 -0.26 -20.23 12.14
N ALA A 431 0.08 -21.49 11.82
CA ALA A 431 1.35 -22.09 12.21
C ALA A 431 2.55 -21.37 11.55
N ALA A 432 2.42 -21.00 10.27
CA ALA A 432 3.47 -20.27 9.55
C ALA A 432 3.75 -18.88 10.16
N LEU A 433 2.72 -18.16 10.60
CA LEU A 433 2.86 -16.88 11.32
C LEU A 433 3.55 -17.06 12.67
N GLN A 434 3.10 -18.02 13.49
CA GLN A 434 3.69 -18.30 14.80
C GLN A 434 5.16 -18.73 14.71
N SER A 435 5.53 -19.45 13.65
CA SER A 435 6.92 -19.84 13.41
C SER A 435 7.83 -18.70 12.95
N GLY A 436 7.26 -17.57 12.50
CA GLY A 436 7.99 -16.45 11.90
C GLY A 436 8.35 -16.64 10.42
N ALA A 437 8.01 -17.78 9.81
CA ALA A 437 8.35 -18.11 8.42
C ALA A 437 7.77 -17.10 7.40
N ILE A 438 6.57 -16.57 7.64
CA ILE A 438 5.95 -15.57 6.77
C ILE A 438 6.76 -14.28 6.74
N ALA A 439 7.16 -13.77 7.92
CA ALA A 439 7.98 -12.57 8.02
C ALA A 439 9.33 -12.75 7.31
N GLU A 440 10.01 -13.89 7.53
CA GLU A 440 11.29 -14.20 6.85
C GLU A 440 11.15 -14.28 5.32
N GLN A 441 10.06 -14.88 4.82
CA GLN A 441 9.80 -14.93 3.38
C GLN A 441 9.54 -13.55 2.78
N ILE A 442 8.87 -12.65 3.50
CA ILE A 442 8.64 -11.27 3.07
C ILE A 442 9.95 -10.49 3.08
N ASP A 443 10.72 -10.57 4.16
CA ASP A 443 12.03 -9.91 4.31
C ASP A 443 12.98 -10.30 3.15
N ALA A 444 13.03 -11.61 2.84
CA ALA A 444 13.83 -12.14 1.74
C ALA A 444 13.38 -11.62 0.36
N ALA A 445 12.07 -11.53 0.13
CA ALA A 445 11.51 -11.02 -1.11
C ALA A 445 11.66 -9.50 -1.27
N TYR A 446 11.66 -8.75 -0.17
CA TYR A 446 11.84 -7.30 -0.16
C TYR A 446 13.29 -6.88 -0.33
N ALA A 447 14.26 -7.67 0.15
CA ALA A 447 15.68 -7.28 0.14
C ALA A 447 16.25 -6.87 -1.25
N PRO A 448 15.91 -7.53 -2.38
CA PRO A 448 16.29 -7.04 -3.71
C PRO A 448 15.65 -5.69 -4.06
N ARG A 449 14.37 -5.50 -3.72
CA ARG A 449 13.67 -4.23 -3.95
C ARG A 449 14.27 -3.09 -3.14
N ALA A 450 14.59 -3.32 -1.87
CA ALA A 450 15.26 -2.33 -1.02
C ALA A 450 16.58 -1.83 -1.65
N LYS A 451 17.36 -2.75 -2.26
CA LYS A 451 18.60 -2.40 -3.00
C LYS A 451 18.30 -1.58 -4.26
N ASP A 452 17.23 -1.92 -4.98
CA ASP A 452 16.84 -1.21 -6.19
C ASP A 452 16.30 0.20 -5.87
N ILE A 453 15.56 0.38 -4.78
CA ILE A 453 15.16 1.69 -4.23
C ILE A 453 16.40 2.50 -3.83
N ALA A 454 17.30 1.91 -3.04
CA ALA A 454 18.52 2.59 -2.57
C ALA A 454 19.41 3.09 -3.73
N LYS A 455 19.42 2.37 -4.85
CA LYS A 455 20.16 2.71 -6.08
C LYS A 455 19.36 3.54 -7.08
N ARG A 456 18.10 3.90 -6.76
CA ARG A 456 17.13 4.54 -7.66
C ARG A 456 16.92 3.80 -8.99
N ARG A 457 17.05 2.47 -8.98
CA ARG A 457 16.53 1.63 -10.06
C ARG A 457 15.01 1.59 -10.00
N GLU A 458 14.47 1.58 -8.78
CA GLU A 458 13.06 1.85 -8.50
C GLU A 458 12.95 3.27 -7.94
N GLY A 459 12.79 4.25 -8.84
CA GLY A 459 12.72 5.66 -8.50
C GLY A 459 11.38 6.06 -7.88
N ILE A 460 11.44 6.94 -6.89
CA ILE A 460 10.27 7.49 -6.19
C ILE A 460 10.18 8.98 -6.52
N THR A 461 9.31 9.30 -7.48
CA THR A 461 9.07 10.69 -7.91
C THR A 461 8.61 11.56 -6.76
N GLY A 462 9.21 12.74 -6.62
CA GLY A 462 9.00 13.71 -5.54
C GLY A 462 9.90 13.48 -4.31
N VAL A 463 10.51 12.29 -4.20
CA VAL A 463 11.33 11.89 -3.03
C VAL A 463 12.76 11.56 -3.43
N SER A 464 12.98 10.41 -4.08
CA SER A 464 14.31 10.01 -4.55
C SER A 464 14.62 10.58 -5.93
N GLU A 465 13.62 10.88 -6.74
CA GLU A 465 13.76 11.50 -8.05
C GLU A 465 12.96 12.79 -8.10
N PHE A 466 13.56 13.86 -8.64
CA PHE A 466 12.95 15.18 -8.69
C PHE A 466 12.48 15.70 -7.31
N PRO A 467 13.32 15.61 -6.25
CA PRO A 467 12.96 16.14 -4.93
C PRO A 467 12.75 17.65 -4.98
N ASN A 468 11.76 18.15 -4.22
CA ASN A 468 11.53 19.57 -4.04
C ASN A 468 11.81 19.99 -2.58
N LEU A 469 12.92 20.68 -2.34
CA LEU A 469 13.28 21.17 -1.01
C LEU A 469 12.50 22.42 -0.57
N THR A 470 11.88 23.10 -1.53
CA THR A 470 11.10 24.34 -1.33
C THR A 470 9.59 24.09 -1.31
N GLU A 471 9.20 22.82 -1.24
CA GLU A 471 7.80 22.42 -1.18
C GLU A 471 7.12 23.01 0.06
N GLU A 472 5.93 23.59 -0.13
CA GLU A 472 5.08 24.01 0.98
C GLU A 472 4.34 22.79 1.54
N PRO A 473 4.49 22.45 2.83
CA PRO A 473 3.76 21.35 3.44
C PRO A 473 2.25 21.55 3.34
N VAL A 474 1.52 20.44 3.14
CA VAL A 474 0.05 20.46 3.27
C VAL A 474 -0.30 20.84 4.70
N LYS A 475 -1.21 21.80 4.84
CA LYS A 475 -1.67 22.25 6.16
C LYS A 475 -2.64 21.24 6.74
N HIS A 476 -2.21 20.56 7.80
CA HIS A 476 -3.05 19.71 8.62
C HIS A 476 -3.47 20.47 9.89
N SER A 477 -4.69 20.22 10.35
CA SER A 477 -5.16 20.66 11.67
C SER A 477 -5.11 19.45 12.59
N PRO A 478 -4.03 19.25 13.37
CA PRO A 478 -3.97 18.12 14.29
C PRO A 478 -5.05 18.28 15.36
N PRO A 479 -5.74 17.18 15.73
CA PRO A 479 -6.74 17.20 16.77
C PRO A 479 -6.11 17.44 18.14
N ASP A 480 -6.86 18.07 19.05
CA ASP A 480 -6.49 18.18 20.46
C ASP A 480 -6.69 16.83 21.15
N MET A 481 -5.66 15.97 21.07
CA MET A 481 -5.72 14.61 21.59
C MET A 481 -5.96 14.57 23.10
N ASP A 482 -5.40 15.50 23.87
CA ASP A 482 -5.59 15.56 25.33
C ASP A 482 -7.07 15.82 25.66
N ALA A 483 -7.70 16.77 24.97
CA ALA A 483 -9.12 17.05 25.13
C ALA A 483 -10.00 15.86 24.69
N LEU A 484 -9.68 15.24 23.55
CA LEU A 484 -10.41 14.08 23.03
C LEU A 484 -10.32 12.89 23.97
N LEU A 485 -9.13 12.60 24.51
CA LEU A 485 -8.90 11.53 25.48
C LEU A 485 -9.65 11.78 26.79
N ALA A 486 -9.61 13.01 27.31
CA ALA A 486 -10.38 13.38 28.50
C ALA A 486 -11.89 13.23 28.28
N GLY A 487 -12.39 13.65 27.11
CA GLY A 487 -13.78 13.49 26.70
C GLY A 487 -14.19 12.02 26.60
N ALA A 488 -13.38 11.20 25.93
CA ALA A 488 -13.61 9.77 25.76
C ALA A 488 -13.65 9.02 27.10
N LYS A 489 -12.69 9.27 27.99
CA LYS A 489 -12.68 8.68 29.35
C LYS A 489 -13.95 9.04 30.12
N LYS A 490 -14.41 10.29 30.01
CA LYS A 490 -15.68 10.72 30.65
C LYS A 490 -16.90 10.01 30.04
N ARG A 491 -16.97 9.86 28.71
CA ARG A 491 -18.08 9.15 28.04
C ARG A 491 -18.14 7.69 28.48
N VAL A 492 -16.99 7.00 28.52
CA VAL A 492 -16.88 5.60 28.97
C VAL A 492 -17.27 5.46 30.44
N ALA A 493 -16.69 6.29 31.34
CA ALA A 493 -16.96 6.22 32.78
C ALA A 493 -18.42 6.57 33.16
N ALA A 494 -19.13 7.36 32.34
CA ALA A 494 -20.53 7.68 32.55
C ALA A 494 -21.49 6.53 32.25
N THR A 495 -20.97 5.42 31.72
CA THR A 495 -21.80 4.29 31.30
C THR A 495 -22.00 3.30 32.44
N ALA A 496 -23.24 2.91 32.69
CA ALA A 496 -23.55 1.99 33.78
C ALA A 496 -23.01 0.59 33.46
N PRO A 497 -22.41 -0.14 34.41
CA PRO A 497 -22.14 -1.56 34.26
C PRO A 497 -23.48 -2.29 34.35
N THR A 498 -24.13 -2.54 33.21
CA THR A 498 -25.38 -3.29 33.15
C THR A 498 -25.14 -4.78 32.94
N ALA A 499 -26.08 -5.53 33.52
CA ALA A 499 -25.95 -6.87 34.08
C ALA A 499 -26.14 -7.99 33.05
N ASP A 500 -25.21 -8.95 33.04
CA ASP A 500 -25.37 -10.42 33.03
C ASP A 500 -24.06 -11.08 32.54
N ALA A 501 -23.88 -12.36 32.86
CA ALA A 501 -22.77 -13.14 32.31
C ALA A 501 -22.99 -13.38 30.81
N ILE A 502 -21.93 -13.27 30.00
CA ILE A 502 -22.00 -13.63 28.57
C ILE A 502 -21.54 -15.08 28.44
N ASP A 503 -22.50 -16.01 28.37
CA ASP A 503 -22.25 -17.44 28.34
C ASP A 503 -23.26 -18.22 27.47
N GLY A 504 -23.03 -19.54 27.33
CA GLY A 504 -23.91 -20.43 26.58
C GLY A 504 -23.89 -20.22 25.06
N ASP A 505 -24.98 -20.62 24.40
CA ASP A 505 -25.06 -20.75 22.93
C ASP A 505 -25.44 -19.45 22.20
N ASP A 506 -25.84 -18.39 22.91
CA ASP A 506 -26.31 -17.11 22.31
C ASP A 506 -25.54 -15.88 22.82
N ARG A 507 -24.21 -16.01 22.89
CA ARG A 507 -23.32 -14.95 23.40
C ARG A 507 -23.44 -13.65 22.60
N LEU A 508 -23.66 -13.75 21.29
CA LEU A 508 -23.73 -12.57 20.44
C LEU A 508 -25.02 -11.77 20.64
N ALA A 509 -26.18 -12.40 20.79
CA ALA A 509 -27.40 -11.67 21.14
C ALA A 509 -27.31 -11.06 22.54
N GLN A 510 -26.66 -11.74 23.50
CA GLN A 510 -26.37 -11.17 24.82
C GLN A 510 -25.46 -9.94 24.71
N CYS A 511 -24.43 -9.98 23.86
CA CYS A 511 -23.60 -8.80 23.55
C CYS A 511 -24.42 -7.65 22.98
N VAL A 512 -25.36 -7.92 22.05
CA VAL A 512 -26.24 -6.88 21.48
C VAL A 512 -27.11 -6.26 22.57
N ALA A 513 -27.78 -7.09 23.39
CA ALA A 513 -28.62 -6.61 24.49
C ALA A 513 -27.83 -5.81 25.54
N ALA A 514 -26.60 -6.21 25.83
CA ALA A 514 -25.71 -5.47 26.72
C ALA A 514 -25.26 -4.13 26.08
N ALA A 515 -24.95 -4.11 24.78
CA ALA A 515 -24.61 -2.89 24.05
C ALA A 515 -25.78 -1.89 24.01
N GLU A 516 -27.02 -2.37 23.84
CA GLU A 516 -28.24 -1.55 23.94
C GLU A 516 -28.43 -0.91 25.32
N GLN A 517 -27.90 -1.55 26.37
CA GLN A 517 -27.88 -1.03 27.74
C GLN A 517 -26.64 -0.16 28.03
N GLY A 518 -25.81 0.12 27.03
CA GLY A 518 -24.63 0.99 27.11
C GLY A 518 -23.30 0.26 27.30
N ALA A 519 -23.22 -1.07 27.30
CA ALA A 519 -21.93 -1.75 27.45
C ALA A 519 -20.92 -1.30 26.37
N THR A 520 -19.68 -1.01 26.78
CA THR A 520 -18.62 -0.63 25.84
C THR A 520 -18.06 -1.85 25.12
N ILE A 521 -17.48 -1.63 23.94
CA ILE A 521 -16.82 -2.69 23.14
C ILE A 521 -15.75 -3.41 23.99
N ALA A 522 -14.94 -2.66 24.74
CA ALA A 522 -13.93 -3.23 25.64
C ALA A 522 -14.53 -4.06 26.78
N ALA A 523 -15.65 -3.61 27.38
CA ALA A 523 -16.33 -4.37 28.44
C ALA A 523 -16.98 -5.66 27.91
N LEU A 524 -17.44 -5.67 26.66
CA LEU A 524 -17.92 -6.87 25.98
C LEU A 524 -16.75 -7.82 25.64
N ALA A 525 -15.67 -7.27 25.08
CA ALA A 525 -14.43 -8.00 24.78
C ALA A 525 -13.91 -8.76 26.02
N GLN A 526 -13.82 -8.09 27.17
CA GLN A 526 -13.37 -8.70 28.42
C GLN A 526 -14.26 -9.88 28.86
N ARG A 527 -15.58 -9.75 28.71
CA ARG A 527 -16.55 -10.82 29.05
C ARG A 527 -16.48 -12.00 28.09
N LEU A 528 -16.16 -11.74 26.83
CA LEU A 528 -15.89 -12.78 25.81
C LEU A 528 -14.53 -13.48 26.01
N GLY A 529 -13.75 -13.05 27.02
CA GLY A 529 -12.48 -13.63 27.40
C GLY A 529 -11.29 -13.10 26.62
N LEU A 530 -11.40 -11.94 25.96
CA LEU A 530 -10.21 -11.27 25.42
C LEU A 530 -9.26 -10.90 26.56
N GLN A 531 -7.97 -10.96 26.30
CA GLN A 531 -6.86 -10.76 27.25
C GLN A 531 -6.67 -11.88 28.30
N GLN A 532 -7.50 -12.93 28.32
CA GLN A 532 -7.32 -14.07 29.24
C GLN A 532 -6.26 -15.07 28.74
N GLU A 533 -6.22 -15.27 27.43
CA GLU A 533 -5.21 -16.05 26.72
C GLU A 533 -4.60 -15.19 25.61
N SER A 534 -3.47 -15.63 25.05
CA SER A 534 -2.87 -14.95 23.90
C SER A 534 -2.23 -15.93 22.93
N THR A 535 -2.20 -15.55 21.66
CA THR A 535 -1.40 -16.18 20.62
C THR A 535 -0.37 -15.16 20.16
N ASP A 536 0.91 -15.52 20.17
CA ASP A 536 2.00 -14.63 19.78
C ASP A 536 2.63 -15.09 18.45
N ALA A 537 3.15 -14.13 17.68
CA ALA A 537 3.85 -14.34 16.41
C ALA A 537 4.95 -13.27 16.22
N LYS A 538 5.82 -13.46 15.23
CA LYS A 538 6.76 -12.39 14.82
C LYS A 538 5.96 -11.28 14.14
N VAL A 539 6.11 -10.04 14.61
CA VAL A 539 5.52 -8.84 14.01
C VAL A 539 6.00 -8.71 12.55
N ILE A 540 5.08 -8.39 11.65
CA ILE A 540 5.38 -8.09 10.25
C ILE A 540 5.35 -6.58 10.06
N GLU A 541 6.54 -5.99 9.95
CA GLU A 541 6.71 -4.54 9.89
C GLU A 541 6.46 -3.99 8.46
N PRO A 542 5.74 -2.87 8.31
CA PRO A 542 5.53 -2.25 7.01
C PRO A 542 6.84 -1.66 6.44
N HIS A 543 6.90 -1.60 5.11
CA HIS A 543 8.02 -1.02 4.35
C HIS A 543 7.50 0.01 3.36
N ALA A 544 7.29 1.25 3.83
CA ALA A 544 7.01 2.36 2.94
C ALA A 544 8.25 2.67 2.09
N PHE A 545 8.09 2.69 0.76
CA PHE A 545 9.23 2.77 -0.15
C PHE A 545 10.01 4.09 0.01
N ALA A 546 9.29 5.17 0.30
CA ALA A 546 9.88 6.51 0.45
C ALA A 546 10.57 6.72 1.80
N GLN A 547 10.15 5.99 2.83
CA GLN A 547 10.57 6.21 4.22
C GLN A 547 12.09 6.36 4.38
N PRO A 548 12.96 5.50 3.78
CA PRO A 548 14.40 5.64 3.99
C PRO A 548 14.98 6.96 3.49
N PHE A 549 14.41 7.56 2.44
CA PHE A 549 14.81 8.88 1.94
C PHE A 549 14.13 10.01 2.72
N GLU A 550 12.87 9.82 3.13
CA GLU A 550 12.14 10.79 3.95
C GLU A 550 12.83 11.01 5.30
N GLU A 551 13.31 9.94 5.95
CA GLU A 551 14.11 10.02 7.19
C GLU A 551 15.36 10.91 7.02
N LEU A 552 16.03 10.87 5.86
CA LEU A 552 17.18 11.76 5.59
C LEU A 552 16.73 13.22 5.48
N ARG A 553 15.58 13.46 4.82
CA ARG A 553 15.01 14.80 4.67
C ARG A 553 14.48 15.35 6.00
N ASP A 554 13.89 14.52 6.84
CA ASP A 554 13.44 14.88 8.19
C ASP A 554 14.63 15.34 9.06
N ALA A 555 15.74 14.61 9.00
CA ALA A 555 16.96 15.01 9.69
C ALA A 555 17.51 16.35 9.16
N SER A 556 17.46 16.56 7.84
CA SER A 556 17.84 17.84 7.24
C SER A 556 16.90 19.00 7.62
N ASP A 557 15.59 18.76 7.77
CA ASP A 557 14.63 19.77 8.22
C ASP A 557 14.93 20.17 9.67
N ALA A 558 15.11 19.18 10.56
CA ALA A 558 15.50 19.41 11.95
C ALA A 558 16.84 20.15 12.07
N TRP A 559 17.77 19.92 11.14
CA TRP A 559 19.01 20.70 11.05
C TRP A 559 18.75 22.15 10.65
N MET A 560 17.90 22.39 9.65
CA MET A 560 17.54 23.72 9.17
C MET A 560 16.88 24.55 10.28
N GLU A 561 16.00 23.96 11.08
CA GLU A 561 15.38 24.62 12.23
C GLU A 561 16.42 25.08 13.27
N LYS A 562 17.48 24.30 13.49
CA LYS A 562 18.54 24.60 14.48
C LYS A 562 19.60 25.58 13.98
N HIS A 563 19.99 25.49 12.70
CA HIS A 563 21.14 26.21 12.14
C HIS A 563 20.76 27.35 11.18
N GLY A 564 19.49 27.43 10.76
CA GLY A 564 18.98 28.45 9.84
C GLY A 564 19.23 28.16 8.35
N ASN A 565 19.93 27.07 8.03
CA ASN A 565 20.13 26.57 6.66
C ASN A 565 20.17 25.04 6.66
N ARG A 566 19.92 24.43 5.50
CA ARG A 566 20.14 22.99 5.30
C ARG A 566 21.64 22.69 5.19
N PRO A 567 22.08 21.44 5.41
CA PRO A 567 23.43 21.04 5.01
C PRO A 567 23.65 21.36 3.53
N ARG A 568 24.76 22.02 3.19
CA ARG A 568 25.03 22.55 1.85
C ARG A 568 26.04 21.73 1.10
N VAL A 569 25.78 21.57 -0.20
CA VAL A 569 26.74 21.02 -1.16
C VAL A 569 27.00 22.02 -2.27
N PHE A 570 28.26 22.25 -2.61
CA PHE A 570 28.65 23.14 -3.70
C PHE A 570 28.88 22.36 -4.99
N LEU A 571 28.13 22.68 -6.05
CA LEU A 571 28.36 22.07 -7.36
C LEU A 571 29.45 22.84 -8.11
N ALA A 572 30.68 22.33 -8.11
CA ALA A 572 31.77 22.83 -8.93
C ALA A 572 31.53 22.43 -10.40
N ASN A 573 30.64 23.17 -11.07
CA ASN A 573 30.35 23.01 -12.49
C ASN A 573 31.53 23.55 -13.29
N MET A 574 32.13 22.71 -14.13
CA MET A 574 33.37 23.08 -14.82
C MET A 574 33.20 23.05 -16.34
N GLY A 575 33.74 24.08 -16.99
CA GLY A 575 33.63 24.27 -18.43
C GLY A 575 32.26 24.80 -18.87
N PRO A 576 32.00 24.87 -20.19
CA PRO A 576 30.75 25.40 -20.75
C PRO A 576 29.51 24.66 -20.23
N VAL A 577 28.36 25.34 -20.20
CA VAL A 577 27.05 24.81 -19.77
C VAL A 577 26.76 23.43 -20.37
N ALA A 578 26.93 23.28 -21.69
CA ALA A 578 26.69 22.03 -22.41
C ALA A 578 27.49 20.82 -21.87
N HIS A 579 28.62 21.05 -21.21
CA HIS A 579 29.47 19.98 -20.68
C HIS A 579 29.07 19.55 -19.26
N HIS A 580 28.48 20.44 -18.46
CA HIS A 580 28.20 20.16 -17.05
C HIS A 580 26.71 20.01 -16.72
N THR A 581 25.75 20.54 -17.51
CA THR A 581 24.32 20.55 -17.14
C THR A 581 23.79 19.18 -16.74
N ALA A 582 24.04 18.13 -17.54
CA ALA A 582 23.51 16.80 -17.24
C ALA A 582 24.05 16.23 -15.91
N ARG A 583 25.35 16.43 -15.62
CA ARG A 583 25.96 15.97 -14.35
C ARG A 583 25.55 16.85 -13.18
N ALA A 584 25.45 18.16 -13.37
CA ALA A 584 25.00 19.10 -12.36
C ALA A 584 23.55 18.83 -11.96
N THR A 585 22.65 18.58 -12.93
CA THR A 585 21.26 18.18 -12.67
C THR A 585 21.20 16.83 -11.96
N TYR A 586 21.98 15.84 -12.38
CA TYR A 586 22.06 14.55 -11.69
C TYR A 586 22.55 14.70 -10.25
N ALA A 587 23.64 15.45 -10.02
CA ALA A 587 24.19 15.71 -8.70
C ALA A 587 23.19 16.47 -7.81
N LYS A 588 22.56 17.53 -8.33
CA LYS A 588 21.51 18.26 -7.61
C LYS A 588 20.41 17.30 -7.13
N ASN A 589 19.80 16.53 -8.05
CA ASN A 589 18.79 15.54 -7.70
C ASN A 589 19.32 14.44 -6.76
N PHE A 590 20.61 14.10 -6.84
CA PHE A 590 21.26 13.14 -5.95
C PHE A 590 21.22 13.65 -4.51
N PHE A 591 21.77 14.84 -4.29
CA PHE A 591 21.94 15.44 -2.97
C PHE A 591 20.64 15.94 -2.35
N GLU A 592 19.75 16.54 -3.13
CA GLU A 592 18.46 17.07 -2.63
C GLU A 592 17.53 15.96 -2.14
N ALA A 593 17.67 14.72 -2.63
CA ALA A 593 16.88 13.59 -2.11
C ALA A 593 17.27 13.23 -0.65
N GLY A 594 18.49 13.60 -0.23
CA GLY A 594 18.94 13.49 1.15
C GLY A 594 18.75 14.79 1.94
N GLY A 595 18.09 15.80 1.39
CA GLY A 595 17.85 17.08 2.07
C GLY A 595 18.98 18.12 1.93
N PHE A 596 20.07 17.83 1.21
CA PHE A 596 21.14 18.81 1.01
C PHE A 596 20.71 19.97 0.10
N GLU A 597 20.98 21.21 0.50
CA GLU A 597 20.83 22.39 -0.36
C GLU A 597 22.00 22.45 -1.35
N ALA A 598 21.70 22.30 -2.65
CA ALA A 598 22.70 22.36 -3.71
C ALA A 598 22.95 23.80 -4.17
N VAL A 599 24.15 24.32 -3.89
CA VAL A 599 24.61 25.63 -4.35
C VAL A 599 25.10 25.51 -5.80
N THR A 600 24.34 26.07 -6.73
CA THR A 600 24.59 25.98 -8.19
C THR A 600 25.24 27.24 -8.76
N ASN A 601 25.81 27.14 -9.97
CA ASN A 601 26.40 28.26 -10.73
C ASN A 601 26.37 27.95 -12.25
N GLU A 602 26.76 28.92 -13.07
CA GLU A 602 26.76 28.84 -14.54
C GLU A 602 28.03 28.21 -15.14
N GLY A 603 28.95 27.73 -14.31
CA GLY A 603 30.20 27.08 -14.71
C GLY A 603 31.45 27.93 -14.48
N PHE A 604 32.56 27.27 -14.16
CA PHE A 604 33.88 27.89 -13.97
C PHE A 604 34.83 27.54 -15.11
N ALA A 605 35.67 28.51 -15.49
CA ALA A 605 36.68 28.34 -16.52
C ALA A 605 37.90 27.56 -16.01
N ASP A 606 38.25 27.71 -14.74
CA ASP A 606 39.43 27.13 -14.11
C ASP A 606 39.20 26.76 -12.63
N ALA A 607 40.16 26.03 -12.05
CA ALA A 607 40.09 25.54 -10.67
C ALA A 607 40.13 26.66 -9.63
N ASP A 608 40.83 27.77 -9.91
CA ASP A 608 40.96 28.88 -8.97
C ASP A 608 39.62 29.60 -8.79
N ALA A 609 38.88 29.84 -9.88
CA ALA A 609 37.55 30.41 -9.84
C ALA A 609 36.55 29.52 -9.08
N ALA A 610 36.59 28.20 -9.32
CA ALA A 610 35.74 27.25 -8.60
C ALA A 610 36.08 27.21 -7.10
N THR A 611 37.36 27.29 -6.77
CA THR A 611 37.87 27.27 -5.39
C THR A 611 37.49 28.54 -4.62
N ALA A 612 37.53 29.71 -5.27
CA ALA A 612 37.09 30.96 -4.68
C ALA A 612 35.57 30.93 -4.37
N ALA A 613 34.76 30.49 -5.33
CA ALA A 613 33.32 30.37 -5.16
C ALA A 613 32.94 29.33 -4.09
N PHE A 614 33.70 28.25 -3.95
CA PHE A 614 33.50 27.27 -2.87
C PHE A 614 33.62 27.92 -1.48
N LYS A 615 34.63 28.77 -1.26
CA LYS A 615 34.83 29.46 0.03
C LYS A 615 33.66 30.39 0.39
N GLU A 616 33.00 30.96 -0.61
CA GLU A 616 31.84 31.84 -0.43
C GLU A 616 30.52 31.06 -0.25
N SER A 617 30.48 29.78 -0.67
CA SER A 617 29.25 28.98 -0.66
C SER A 617 28.77 28.59 0.75
N GLY A 618 29.68 28.53 1.73
CA GLY A 618 29.42 27.99 3.06
C GLY A 618 29.15 26.48 3.09
N ALA A 619 29.45 25.76 2.00
CA ALA A 619 29.35 24.30 1.94
C ALA A 619 30.61 23.64 2.48
N ASN A 620 30.45 22.47 3.11
CA ASN A 620 31.58 21.61 3.50
C ASN A 620 31.89 20.54 2.45
N VAL A 621 30.91 20.23 1.60
CA VAL A 621 31.00 19.23 0.54
C VAL A 621 31.05 19.92 -0.82
N ALA A 622 31.98 19.51 -1.69
CA ALA A 622 32.10 20.02 -3.05
C ALA A 622 31.93 18.89 -4.08
N VAL A 623 31.22 19.15 -5.18
CA VAL A 623 30.91 18.14 -6.20
C VAL A 623 31.38 18.61 -7.57
N ILE A 624 32.35 17.91 -8.14
CA ILE A 624 32.91 18.22 -9.46
C ILE A 624 31.95 17.69 -10.53
N CYS A 625 31.41 18.60 -11.35
CA CYS A 625 30.47 18.30 -12.44
C CYS A 625 31.02 18.76 -13.78
N SER A 626 31.29 17.83 -14.70
CA SER A 626 31.70 18.12 -16.07
C SER A 626 31.47 16.91 -16.99
N SER A 627 31.96 16.96 -18.22
CA SER A 627 31.88 15.84 -19.15
C SER A 627 33.01 14.84 -18.95
N ASP A 628 32.76 13.56 -19.22
CA ASP A 628 33.76 12.48 -19.07
C ASP A 628 35.06 12.77 -19.85
N LYS A 629 34.97 13.48 -20.98
CA LYS A 629 36.11 13.89 -21.80
C LYS A 629 37.06 14.86 -21.12
N LEU A 630 36.55 15.70 -20.21
CA LEU A 630 37.32 16.75 -19.55
C LEU A 630 37.88 16.32 -18.20
N TYR A 631 37.36 15.24 -17.60
CA TYR A 631 37.77 14.81 -16.27
C TYR A 631 39.27 14.52 -16.10
N PRO A 632 39.97 13.84 -17.02
CA PRO A 632 41.37 13.52 -16.83
C PRO A 632 42.27 14.75 -16.57
N ASP A 633 42.01 15.85 -17.28
CA ASP A 633 42.83 17.06 -17.18
C ASP A 633 42.36 18.00 -16.06
N MET A 634 41.06 17.98 -15.76
CA MET A 634 40.41 18.94 -14.86
C MET A 634 40.32 18.47 -13.42
N VAL A 635 40.06 17.18 -13.19
CA VAL A 635 39.82 16.66 -11.83
C VAL A 635 41.02 16.88 -10.93
N PRO A 636 42.28 16.61 -11.34
CA PRO A 636 43.42 16.79 -10.44
C PRO A 636 43.59 18.22 -9.88
N PRO A 637 43.62 19.28 -10.71
CA PRO A 637 43.76 20.65 -10.19
C PRO A 637 42.50 21.11 -9.42
N VAL A 638 41.29 20.74 -9.84
CA VAL A 638 40.05 21.16 -9.16
C VAL A 638 39.90 20.49 -7.80
N ALA A 639 40.10 19.17 -7.71
CA ALA A 639 39.99 18.44 -6.44
C ALA A 639 41.02 18.93 -5.41
N GLY A 640 42.27 19.12 -5.83
CA GLY A 640 43.33 19.67 -4.99
C GLY A 640 43.00 21.09 -4.51
N GLY A 641 42.48 21.95 -5.40
CA GLY A 641 42.05 23.32 -5.06
C GLY A 641 40.93 23.35 -4.03
N LEU A 642 39.89 22.53 -4.22
CA LEU A 642 38.75 22.43 -3.29
C LEU A 642 39.18 21.92 -1.91
N LYS A 643 40.04 20.90 -1.84
CA LYS A 643 40.62 20.42 -0.57
C LYS A 643 41.43 21.50 0.12
N ALA A 644 42.29 22.22 -0.63
CA ALA A 644 43.08 23.33 -0.09
C ALA A 644 42.21 24.50 0.40
N ALA A 645 41.00 24.66 -0.15
CA ALA A 645 40.01 25.64 0.29
C ALA A 645 39.17 25.20 1.49
N GLY A 646 39.35 23.98 2.00
CA GLY A 646 38.69 23.50 3.20
C GLY A 646 37.49 22.59 2.95
N ALA A 647 37.29 22.08 1.73
CA ALA A 647 36.29 21.04 1.50
C ALA A 647 36.60 19.81 2.35
N LYS A 648 35.68 19.44 3.25
CA LYS A 648 35.81 18.21 4.04
C LYS A 648 35.73 17.00 3.13
N THR A 649 34.73 16.99 2.25
CA THR A 649 34.48 15.91 1.29
C THR A 649 34.38 16.46 -0.13
N VAL A 650 35.16 15.91 -1.06
CA VAL A 650 35.12 16.20 -2.49
C VAL A 650 34.57 14.98 -3.22
N VAL A 651 33.48 15.21 -3.96
CA VAL A 651 32.75 14.19 -4.71
C VAL A 651 32.92 14.45 -6.21
N LEU A 652 33.08 13.40 -7.01
CA LEU A 652 33.05 13.49 -8.47
C LEU A 652 31.75 12.88 -9.01
N ALA A 653 31.03 13.64 -9.85
CA ALA A 653 29.82 13.17 -10.52
C ALA A 653 30.11 12.38 -11.80
N GLY A 654 30.74 11.21 -11.67
CA GLY A 654 31.06 10.33 -12.80
C GLY A 654 31.70 9.02 -12.35
N HIS A 655 31.67 8.02 -13.22
CA HIS A 655 32.34 6.74 -12.95
C HIS A 655 33.85 6.89 -13.15
N PRO A 656 34.70 6.51 -12.18
CA PRO A 656 36.14 6.80 -12.26
C PRO A 656 36.90 5.96 -13.30
N GLY A 657 36.47 4.73 -13.54
CA GLY A 657 37.16 3.81 -14.46
C GLY A 657 38.62 3.63 -14.04
N ASP A 658 39.53 3.59 -15.01
CA ASP A 658 40.96 3.40 -14.75
C ASP A 658 41.63 4.59 -14.02
N ASN A 659 40.93 5.74 -13.91
CA ASN A 659 41.47 6.94 -13.27
C ASN A 659 41.24 6.98 -11.75
N GLU A 660 40.58 5.99 -11.16
CA GLU A 660 40.16 6.05 -9.73
C GLU A 660 41.34 6.34 -8.79
N ALA A 661 42.44 5.61 -8.92
CA ALA A 661 43.61 5.77 -8.06
C ALA A 661 44.20 7.18 -8.16
N ALA A 662 44.31 7.71 -9.39
CA ALA A 662 44.85 9.04 -9.65
C ALA A 662 43.94 10.14 -9.08
N TRP A 663 42.62 10.01 -9.25
CA TRP A 663 41.66 11.00 -8.76
C TRP A 663 41.51 10.98 -7.24
N ARG A 664 41.60 9.80 -6.61
CA ARG A 664 41.68 9.69 -5.14
C ARG A 664 42.94 10.37 -4.60
N GLN A 665 44.09 10.13 -5.23
CA GLN A 665 45.34 10.79 -4.85
C GLN A 665 45.27 12.31 -5.01
N ALA A 666 44.52 12.79 -6.00
CA ALA A 666 44.30 14.22 -6.21
C ALA A 666 43.29 14.85 -5.22
N GLY A 667 42.65 14.06 -4.37
CA GLY A 667 41.76 14.55 -3.30
C GLY A 667 40.28 14.30 -3.51
N VAL A 668 39.87 13.47 -4.48
CA VAL A 668 38.47 13.00 -4.59
C VAL A 668 38.21 11.89 -3.58
N ASP A 669 37.24 12.08 -2.69
CA ASP A 669 36.90 11.09 -1.65
C ASP A 669 35.84 10.09 -2.14
N ARG A 670 34.86 10.56 -2.92
CA ARG A 670 33.67 9.78 -3.32
C ARG A 670 33.33 9.99 -4.80
N PHE A 671 32.68 8.98 -5.40
CA PHE A 671 32.19 9.01 -6.77
C PHE A 671 30.69 8.73 -6.79
N ILE A 672 29.91 9.57 -7.49
CA ILE A 672 28.47 9.35 -7.68
C ILE A 672 28.17 9.13 -9.16
N PHE A 673 27.38 8.09 -9.46
CA PHE A 673 27.05 7.70 -10.83
C PHE A 673 25.82 6.79 -10.85
N ILE A 674 25.23 6.59 -12.03
CA ILE A 674 24.06 5.74 -12.22
C ILE A 674 24.30 4.34 -11.62
N LYS A 675 23.40 3.88 -10.74
CA LYS A 675 23.45 2.61 -9.97
C LYS A 675 24.40 2.58 -8.77
N CYS A 676 25.03 3.68 -8.38
CA CYS A 676 25.64 3.74 -7.04
C CYS A 676 24.55 3.70 -5.96
N ASP A 677 24.94 3.28 -4.75
CA ASP A 677 24.01 3.25 -3.61
C ASP A 677 23.79 4.69 -3.11
N VAL A 678 22.70 5.30 -3.57
CA VAL A 678 22.40 6.71 -3.30
C VAL A 678 22.08 6.89 -1.83
N LEU A 679 21.24 6.01 -1.30
CA LEU A 679 20.79 6.07 0.08
C LEU A 679 21.95 5.95 1.07
N ALA A 680 22.82 4.95 0.89
CA ALA A 680 24.00 4.76 1.75
C ALA A 680 24.94 5.97 1.66
N THR A 681 25.22 6.45 0.44
CA THR A 681 26.11 7.60 0.23
C THR A 681 25.59 8.87 0.94
N LEU A 682 24.30 9.18 0.79
CA LEU A 682 23.70 10.35 1.43
C LEU A 682 23.68 10.21 2.95
N ARG A 683 23.33 9.03 3.47
CA ARG A 683 23.32 8.77 4.92
C ARG A 683 24.70 8.93 5.54
N GLU A 684 25.75 8.43 4.88
CA GLU A 684 27.13 8.61 5.33
C GLU A 684 27.54 10.08 5.33
N LEU A 685 27.25 10.82 4.26
CA LEU A 685 27.56 12.24 4.17
C LEU A 685 26.84 13.06 5.24
N LEU A 686 25.58 12.76 5.55
CA LEU A 686 24.85 13.42 6.62
C LEU A 686 25.42 13.11 8.01
N ARG A 687 26.01 11.93 8.23
CA ARG A 687 26.74 11.63 9.48
C ARG A 687 28.07 12.38 9.55
N GLU A 688 28.81 12.48 8.45
CA GLU A 688 30.05 13.27 8.36
C GLU A 688 29.79 14.77 8.62
N GLU A 689 28.62 15.25 8.24
CA GLU A 689 28.14 16.61 8.49
C GLU A 689 27.44 16.78 9.85
N GLU A 690 27.43 15.74 10.70
CA GLU A 690 26.82 15.73 12.04
C GLU A 690 25.31 16.03 12.04
N VAL A 691 24.65 15.87 10.88
CA VAL A 691 23.19 15.97 10.73
C VAL A 691 22.50 14.74 11.28
N LEU A 692 23.07 13.56 11.01
CA LEU A 692 22.64 12.27 11.56
C LEU A 692 23.61 11.83 12.65
N SER A 693 23.07 11.23 13.71
CA SER A 693 23.84 10.60 14.78
C SER A 693 24.45 9.26 14.39
#